data_AF-A0AAU9XG66-F1
#
_entry.id   AF-A0AAU9XG66-F1
#
_cell.length_a   1.000
_cell.length_b   1.000
_cell.length_c   1.000
_cell.angle_alpha   90.00
_cell.angle_beta   90.00
_cell.angle_gamma   90.00
#
_symmetry.space_group_name_H-M   'P 1'
#
loop_
_entity.id
_entity.type
_entity.pdbx_description
1 polymer ?
#
loop_
_entity_poly.entity_id
_entity_poly.type
_entity_poly.pdbx_seq_one_letter_code
_entity_poly.pdbx_strand_id
1 'polypeptide(L)'
;DRLCLHQERSSRLKVLILYEMVFDSWKPVIKFQTALGGVSFILSVGWLSYILDTLRKYHDRDRLNFNCDPKPSDFIKQRCYDSYISTVTEPYGLIPQYFVAITLGVLCLCGVSFAICGPVALRNRPGDRNNRNAKRFLRIYFIHVFLRILFLGVMLGLVCSYHTLSLPSVFKCHEQTNSQTTPSPLNQTKISLQCNDHRHKEKSDQTIAFISACAIVMVLSIGEVLHLCYNRKNFLYALIGDTGDDMLLPGLPEKSIITNTETEVDKDLIVTWSEAEVNSSNCSIKYRLECRKQFMTGSTKVFEKGDIVETRYTITGLEYDTEYEVKLFAVNGQRESEADVRTFKTKSGLPVKPTITNTETEVDKDLIVTWSEAEVNSSNYSIKYRLEWSKQPMTTSTENFQRGNIVETRYTITGLEYDTEYEVKLFAVNEQGDSEPDVRTFKTKSGVFDPTELIDGIRQLYKTREGWLSPFPWCEEFQFFLGKIFTRLKVVRRKKTRGEITDVFVDMSSILDPYEECSAPRTVLIEGEPGMGKTTYCKKVLPKCHIVATARHEAGKEVRKCCDALLQIEGFTEEHVKGFVTKYFKERTDLATKLSQRMSRDKNLRELAANPLNTALLCLLCEEFEGTLPESRAQLYLDMVECVLRRYRKRKGLLEKIGDLTNHYKPQLNHLGKVAFYGLLDDKLDFNESELRNHAKDLTEFGFLSVQPGGSKLRQTLHYAFLHKSFQEFFAAFFICSQIQSKEMKPEELVSARYFIELKQILLFSCGILAMKCDEQVVALVKSLTNEVNKNEGRGAKIVLEAINECKREKSDFHSHLSKSFGTGLNLTNLYLQGNRIRDAGATCIAEAIKVNKTLTNLYLRNNGISDAGATCIAEAIKVNNAITNLDLQSNDISAAGATCIAEAIKVNKTLTNLNLSYNGISDAGATCIAEAIKVNKTLTNLYLSANRISAAGATCIAEAIKVNKTLTNLDLS
;
A
#
# COMPACT_ATOMS: atom_id res chain seq x y z
N ASP A 1 -0.76 3.84 -67.35
CA ASP A 1 -1.39 3.26 -66.14
C ASP A 1 -1.14 1.77 -65.98
N ARG A 2 -1.34 1.26 -64.75
CA ARG A 2 -1.22 -0.14 -64.30
C ARG A 2 0.20 -0.75 -64.31
N LEU A 3 1.04 -0.28 -63.39
CA LEU A 3 2.28 -0.98 -63.00
C LEU A 3 2.65 -0.68 -61.53
N CYS A 4 1.92 -1.26 -60.56
CA CYS A 4 2.32 -1.31 -59.14
C CYS A 4 1.41 -2.23 -58.28
N LEU A 5 1.53 -3.56 -58.41
CA LEU A 5 0.78 -4.53 -57.58
C LEU A 5 1.52 -5.87 -57.44
N HIS A 6 2.82 -5.85 -57.09
CA HIS A 6 3.62 -7.09 -57.01
C HIS A 6 4.84 -7.04 -56.06
N GLN A 7 4.69 -6.67 -54.77
CA GLN A 7 5.86 -6.64 -53.86
C GLN A 7 5.67 -6.98 -52.36
N GLU A 8 4.66 -7.77 -51.97
CA GLU A 8 4.49 -8.12 -50.52
C GLU A 8 4.36 -9.62 -50.16
N ARG A 9 4.37 -10.54 -51.13
CA ARG A 9 4.31 -12.01 -50.86
C ARG A 9 5.65 -12.76 -50.94
N SER A 10 6.75 -12.14 -51.37
CA SER A 10 8.03 -12.87 -51.58
C SER A 10 8.86 -13.13 -50.32
N SER A 11 8.68 -12.37 -49.23
CA SER A 11 9.63 -12.40 -48.10
C SER A 11 9.38 -13.55 -47.13
N ARG A 12 8.11 -13.82 -46.78
CA ARG A 12 7.76 -14.92 -45.85
C ARG A 12 7.97 -16.31 -46.46
N LEU A 13 7.71 -16.48 -47.75
CA LEU A 13 7.88 -17.78 -48.42
C LEU A 13 9.36 -18.17 -48.53
N LYS A 14 10.26 -17.21 -48.79
CA LYS A 14 11.72 -17.45 -48.80
C LYS A 14 12.26 -17.83 -47.42
N VAL A 15 11.73 -17.23 -46.34
CA VAL A 15 12.13 -17.60 -44.97
C VAL A 15 11.63 -18.99 -44.59
N LEU A 16 10.38 -19.36 -44.93
CA LEU A 16 9.88 -20.72 -44.65
C LEU A 16 10.66 -21.80 -45.43
N ILE A 17 10.92 -21.57 -46.73
CA ILE A 17 11.67 -22.53 -47.57
C ILE A 17 13.12 -22.66 -47.09
N LEU A 18 13.77 -21.58 -46.64
CA LEU A 18 15.07 -21.66 -45.98
C LEU A 18 15.00 -22.43 -44.64
N TYR A 19 13.94 -22.26 -43.86
CA TYR A 19 13.75 -23.00 -42.60
C TYR A 19 13.57 -24.50 -42.84
N GLU A 20 12.70 -24.89 -43.79
CA GLU A 20 12.47 -26.31 -44.12
C GLU A 20 13.67 -26.96 -44.83
N MET A 21 14.32 -26.29 -45.79
CA MET A 21 15.52 -26.83 -46.44
C MET A 21 16.68 -27.01 -45.45
N VAL A 22 16.81 -26.14 -44.44
CA VAL A 22 17.76 -26.34 -43.35
C VAL A 22 17.32 -27.50 -42.44
N PHE A 23 16.04 -27.60 -42.06
CA PHE A 23 15.56 -28.69 -41.19
C PHE A 23 15.71 -30.09 -41.83
N ASP A 24 15.35 -30.24 -43.11
CA ASP A 24 15.48 -31.52 -43.82
C ASP A 24 16.92 -31.91 -44.09
N SER A 25 17.81 -30.93 -44.31
CA SER A 25 19.26 -31.16 -44.37
C SER A 25 19.84 -31.63 -43.03
N TRP A 26 19.16 -31.38 -41.90
CA TRP A 26 19.61 -31.71 -40.54
C TRP A 26 18.95 -32.96 -39.95
N LYS A 27 17.89 -33.53 -40.56
CA LYS A 27 17.30 -34.82 -40.15
C LYS A 27 18.32 -35.96 -39.93
N PRO A 28 19.38 -36.13 -40.75
CA PRO A 28 20.42 -37.14 -40.50
C PRO A 28 21.30 -36.82 -39.27
N VAL A 29 21.48 -35.53 -38.96
CA VAL A 29 22.33 -35.04 -37.86
C VAL A 29 21.62 -35.24 -36.52
N ILE A 30 20.32 -34.94 -36.48
CA ILE A 30 19.47 -35.10 -35.28
C ILE A 30 19.31 -36.59 -34.91
N LYS A 31 19.28 -37.51 -35.88
CA LYS A 31 19.26 -38.97 -35.62
C LYS A 31 20.54 -39.53 -34.98
N PHE A 32 21.64 -38.76 -34.92
CA PHE A 32 22.94 -39.22 -34.42
C PHE A 32 23.47 -38.47 -33.19
N GLN A 33 22.73 -37.48 -32.67
CA GLN A 33 23.08 -36.77 -31.43
C GLN A 33 22.27 -37.29 -30.25
N THR A 34 22.85 -37.30 -29.05
CA THR A 34 22.09 -37.49 -27.81
C THR A 34 21.06 -36.37 -27.67
N ALA A 35 19.81 -36.71 -27.31
CA ALA A 35 18.69 -35.74 -27.32
C ALA A 35 18.97 -34.45 -26.54
N LEU A 36 19.76 -34.55 -25.45
CA LEU A 36 20.25 -33.42 -24.65
C LEU A 36 21.04 -32.39 -25.48
N GLY A 37 21.91 -32.84 -26.40
CA GLY A 37 22.73 -31.96 -27.25
C GLY A 37 21.91 -31.15 -28.25
N GLY A 38 20.84 -31.75 -28.80
CA GLY A 38 19.89 -31.05 -29.68
C GLY A 38 19.15 -29.93 -28.95
N VAL A 39 18.65 -30.20 -27.73
CA VAL A 39 18.03 -29.19 -26.86
C VAL A 39 19.02 -28.08 -26.51
N SER A 40 20.26 -28.45 -26.17
CA SER A 40 21.36 -27.52 -25.86
C SER A 40 21.69 -26.56 -27.02
N PHE A 41 21.62 -27.04 -28.27
CA PHE A 41 21.82 -26.21 -29.47
C PHE A 41 20.64 -25.25 -29.71
N ILE A 42 19.40 -25.74 -29.63
CA ILE A 42 18.18 -24.93 -29.85
C ILE A 42 18.10 -23.78 -28.83
N LEU A 43 18.38 -24.05 -27.54
CA LEU A 43 18.44 -23.02 -26.51
C LEU A 43 19.53 -21.97 -26.78
N SER A 44 20.71 -22.40 -27.25
CA SER A 44 21.84 -21.49 -27.52
C SER A 44 21.58 -20.55 -28.71
N VAL A 45 20.94 -21.04 -29.78
CA VAL A 45 20.70 -20.27 -31.01
C VAL A 45 19.40 -19.46 -30.95
N GLY A 46 18.32 -20.04 -30.42
CA GLY A 46 17.00 -19.39 -30.38
C GLY A 46 16.96 -18.16 -29.48
N TRP A 47 17.63 -18.21 -28.32
CA TRP A 47 17.64 -17.10 -27.36
C TRP A 47 18.53 -15.92 -27.78
N LEU A 48 19.50 -16.13 -28.67
CA LEU A 48 20.46 -15.11 -29.09
C LEU A 48 19.79 -13.85 -29.66
N SER A 49 18.82 -14.01 -30.57
CA SER A 49 18.13 -12.89 -31.22
C SER A 49 17.28 -12.08 -30.23
N TYR A 50 16.55 -12.78 -29.34
CA TYR A 50 15.68 -12.19 -28.34
C TYR A 50 16.47 -11.42 -27.26
N ILE A 51 17.57 -11.99 -26.77
CA ILE A 51 18.44 -11.35 -25.78
C ILE A 51 19.11 -10.09 -26.35
N LEU A 52 19.64 -10.16 -27.58
CA LEU A 52 20.32 -9.01 -28.19
C LEU A 52 19.38 -7.83 -28.45
N ASP A 53 18.15 -8.08 -28.92
CA ASP A 53 17.13 -7.04 -29.11
C ASP A 53 16.65 -6.45 -27.77
N THR A 54 16.49 -7.30 -26.74
CA THR A 54 16.14 -6.86 -25.38
C THR A 54 17.23 -5.97 -24.77
N LEU A 55 18.50 -6.37 -24.85
CA LEU A 55 19.64 -5.60 -24.34
C LEU A 55 19.80 -4.26 -25.07
N ARG A 56 19.56 -4.22 -26.39
CA ARG A 56 19.59 -2.98 -27.18
C ARG A 56 18.53 -1.98 -26.73
N LYS A 57 17.28 -2.44 -26.59
CA LYS A 57 16.16 -1.63 -26.07
C LYS A 57 16.37 -1.16 -24.63
N TYR A 58 17.22 -1.84 -23.87
CA TYR A 58 17.53 -1.49 -22.49
C TYR A 58 18.55 -0.34 -22.41
N HIS A 59 19.65 -0.43 -23.16
CA HIS A 59 20.70 0.60 -23.19
C HIS A 59 20.15 2.00 -23.58
N ASP A 60 19.23 2.07 -24.53
CA ASP A 60 18.62 3.34 -24.96
C ASP A 60 17.66 3.95 -23.92
N ARG A 61 17.11 3.15 -23.00
CA ARG A 61 16.14 3.60 -21.97
C ARG A 61 16.79 4.11 -20.69
N ASP A 62 18.02 3.73 -20.39
CA ASP A 62 18.68 4.08 -19.11
C ASP A 62 19.05 5.57 -19.02
N ARG A 63 19.53 6.17 -20.12
CA ARG A 63 19.94 7.59 -20.20
C ARG A 63 18.82 8.59 -19.82
N LEU A 64 17.56 8.18 -19.93
CA LEU A 64 16.39 9.00 -19.56
C LEU A 64 16.03 8.90 -18.08
N ASN A 65 16.20 7.73 -17.45
CA ASN A 65 15.65 7.40 -16.13
C ASN A 65 16.62 7.60 -14.95
N PHE A 66 17.92 7.73 -15.21
CA PHE A 66 18.89 8.21 -14.21
C PHE A 66 18.50 9.63 -13.78
N ASN A 67 18.31 9.91 -12.48
CA ASN A 67 17.82 11.21 -12.01
C ASN A 67 18.69 11.75 -10.87
N CYS A 68 19.10 13.01 -10.95
CA CYS A 68 20.06 13.63 -10.03
C CYS A 68 19.46 14.84 -9.31
N ASP A 69 19.88 15.05 -8.06
CA ASP A 69 19.46 16.17 -7.20
C ASP A 69 20.72 16.92 -6.67
N PRO A 70 20.79 18.26 -6.77
CA PRO A 70 19.91 19.16 -7.53
C PRO A 70 19.87 18.86 -9.03
N LYS A 71 18.72 19.07 -9.68
CA LYS A 71 18.47 18.68 -11.08
C LYS A 71 19.43 19.38 -12.06
N PRO A 72 20.40 18.66 -12.67
CA PRO A 72 21.42 19.26 -13.52
C PRO A 72 20.96 19.39 -14.98
N SER A 73 21.73 20.11 -15.81
CA SER A 73 21.51 20.13 -17.26
C SER A 73 21.77 18.76 -17.88
N ASP A 74 21.15 18.45 -19.02
CA ASP A 74 21.28 17.14 -19.68
C ASP A 74 22.74 16.76 -20.01
N PHE A 75 23.61 17.75 -20.26
CA PHE A 75 25.04 17.54 -20.46
C PHE A 75 25.75 17.03 -19.19
N ILE A 76 25.53 17.70 -18.04
CA ILE A 76 26.11 17.30 -16.74
C ILE A 76 25.51 15.97 -16.29
N LYS A 77 24.19 15.81 -16.47
CA LYS A 77 23.46 14.56 -16.23
C LYS A 77 24.11 13.39 -16.97
N GLN A 78 24.44 13.59 -18.24
CA GLN A 78 25.09 12.58 -19.06
C GLN A 78 26.52 12.30 -18.62
N ARG A 79 27.35 13.31 -18.33
CA ARG A 79 28.70 13.06 -17.78
C ARG A 79 28.68 12.29 -16.46
N CYS A 80 27.74 12.57 -15.57
CA CYS A 80 27.57 11.80 -14.34
C CYS A 80 27.09 10.36 -14.59
N TYR A 81 26.28 10.14 -15.62
CA TYR A 81 25.90 8.78 -16.05
C TYR A 81 27.10 8.04 -16.67
N ASP A 82 27.87 8.69 -17.53
CA ASP A 82 29.06 8.11 -18.16
C ASP A 82 30.13 7.75 -17.09
N SER A 83 30.31 8.60 -16.08
CA SER A 83 31.17 8.32 -14.91
C SER A 83 30.62 7.22 -14.01
N TYR A 84 29.30 7.13 -13.80
CA TYR A 84 28.67 6.03 -13.08
C TYR A 84 28.93 4.69 -13.77
N ILE A 85 28.78 4.65 -15.09
CA ILE A 85 29.10 3.47 -15.90
C ILE A 85 30.60 3.16 -15.84
N SER A 86 31.49 4.15 -15.96
CA SER A 86 32.95 3.90 -15.95
C SER A 86 33.41 3.25 -14.64
N THR A 87 33.03 3.79 -13.49
CA THR A 87 33.38 3.25 -12.16
C THR A 87 32.82 1.85 -11.93
N VAL A 88 31.68 1.51 -12.52
CA VAL A 88 31.09 0.15 -12.46
C VAL A 88 31.85 -0.86 -13.36
N THR A 89 32.54 -0.38 -14.42
CA THR A 89 33.24 -1.23 -15.41
C THR A 89 34.75 -1.33 -15.24
N GLU A 90 35.31 -0.64 -14.25
CA GLU A 90 36.73 -0.22 -14.26
C GLU A 90 37.82 -1.30 -14.15
N PRO A 91 37.62 -2.55 -13.65
CA PRO A 91 38.72 -3.51 -13.55
C PRO A 91 39.22 -4.09 -14.89
N TYR A 92 38.36 -4.16 -15.93
CA TYR A 92 38.68 -4.89 -17.18
C TYR A 92 38.17 -4.24 -18.48
N GLY A 93 37.58 -3.04 -18.45
CA GLY A 93 37.31 -2.23 -19.65
C GLY A 93 36.24 -2.75 -20.63
N LEU A 94 35.44 -3.75 -20.25
CA LEU A 94 34.37 -4.32 -21.08
C LEU A 94 33.00 -4.12 -20.41
N ILE A 95 32.10 -3.44 -21.12
CA ILE A 95 30.70 -3.23 -20.69
C ILE A 95 29.98 -4.59 -20.61
N PRO A 96 29.15 -4.88 -19.58
CA PRO A 96 28.48 -6.18 -19.40
C PRO A 96 27.72 -6.71 -20.63
N GLN A 97 27.18 -5.81 -21.46
CA GLN A 97 26.50 -6.15 -22.71
C GLN A 97 27.42 -6.85 -23.72
N TYR A 98 28.71 -6.48 -23.79
CA TYR A 98 29.69 -7.18 -24.62
C TYR A 98 30.06 -8.54 -24.04
N PHE A 99 30.11 -8.67 -22.71
CA PHE A 99 30.36 -9.96 -22.07
C PHE A 99 29.30 -10.99 -22.45
N VAL A 100 28.02 -10.63 -22.33
CA VAL A 100 26.87 -11.46 -22.75
C VAL A 100 26.94 -11.81 -24.24
N ALA A 101 27.23 -10.82 -25.11
CA ALA A 101 27.35 -11.05 -26.55
C ALA A 101 28.51 -11.98 -26.92
N ILE A 102 29.67 -11.85 -26.26
CA ILE A 102 30.84 -12.72 -26.46
C ILE A 102 30.52 -14.15 -25.99
N THR A 103 29.94 -14.33 -24.80
CA THR A 103 29.57 -15.66 -24.28
C THR A 103 28.63 -16.38 -25.23
N LEU A 104 27.54 -15.72 -25.66
CA LEU A 104 26.54 -16.32 -26.54
C LEU A 104 27.07 -16.53 -27.98
N GLY A 105 27.93 -15.64 -28.47
CA GLY A 105 28.60 -15.78 -29.78
C GLY A 105 29.54 -16.99 -29.83
N VAL A 106 30.36 -17.19 -28.79
CA VAL A 106 31.24 -18.37 -28.67
C VAL A 106 30.41 -19.66 -28.54
N LEU A 107 29.33 -19.65 -27.75
CA LEU A 107 28.43 -20.81 -27.64
C LEU A 107 27.78 -21.19 -28.98
N CYS A 108 27.36 -20.20 -29.78
CA CYS A 108 26.86 -20.44 -31.14
C CYS A 108 27.95 -21.00 -32.07
N LEU A 109 29.17 -20.45 -32.03
CA LEU A 109 30.30 -20.95 -32.83
C LEU A 109 30.65 -22.41 -32.50
N CYS A 110 30.69 -22.78 -31.21
CA CYS A 110 30.88 -24.17 -30.77
C CYS A 110 29.73 -25.09 -31.23
N GLY A 111 28.48 -24.62 -31.14
CA GLY A 111 27.32 -25.38 -31.64
C GLY A 111 27.36 -25.64 -33.16
N VAL A 112 27.62 -24.59 -33.94
CA VAL A 112 27.64 -24.66 -35.42
C VAL A 112 28.83 -25.48 -35.93
N SER A 113 30.02 -25.27 -35.38
CA SER A 113 31.21 -26.06 -35.77
C SER A 113 31.05 -27.56 -35.50
N PHE A 114 30.40 -27.95 -34.39
CA PHE A 114 30.11 -29.36 -34.14
C PHE A 114 29.05 -29.94 -35.10
N ALA A 115 27.98 -29.19 -35.39
CA ALA A 115 26.96 -29.61 -36.35
C ALA A 115 27.50 -29.81 -37.78
N ILE A 116 28.54 -29.07 -38.17
CA ILE A 116 29.23 -29.21 -39.47
C ILE A 116 30.24 -30.37 -39.44
N CYS A 117 31.00 -30.54 -38.36
CA CYS A 117 32.03 -31.58 -38.26
C CYS A 117 31.47 -33.00 -38.04
N GLY A 118 30.34 -33.16 -37.35
CA GLY A 118 29.72 -34.46 -37.07
C GLY A 118 29.42 -35.29 -38.33
N PRO A 119 28.71 -34.74 -39.32
CA PRO A 119 28.40 -35.45 -40.57
C PRO A 119 29.65 -35.75 -41.41
N VAL A 120 30.61 -34.82 -41.48
CA VAL A 120 31.83 -34.98 -42.29
C VAL A 120 32.72 -36.11 -41.77
N ALA A 121 32.79 -36.32 -40.45
CA ALA A 121 33.53 -37.43 -39.85
C ALA A 121 32.90 -38.81 -40.10
N LEU A 122 31.60 -38.87 -40.44
CA LEU A 122 30.84 -40.10 -40.64
C LEU A 122 30.53 -40.43 -42.12
N ARG A 123 30.88 -39.55 -43.07
CA ARG A 123 30.52 -39.69 -44.50
C ARG A 123 31.57 -40.35 -45.40
N ASN A 124 32.65 -40.91 -44.83
CA ASN A 124 33.61 -41.71 -45.59
C ASN A 124 33.18 -43.20 -45.64
N ARG A 125 33.34 -43.81 -46.81
CA ARG A 125 32.66 -45.06 -47.26
C ARG A 125 32.80 -46.26 -46.30
N PRO A 126 31.82 -47.19 -46.30
CA PRO A 126 31.93 -48.46 -45.60
C PRO A 126 33.03 -49.32 -46.23
N GLY A 127 33.88 -49.92 -45.38
CA GLY A 127 34.92 -50.85 -45.85
C GLY A 127 36.36 -50.47 -45.52
N ASP A 128 36.66 -50.00 -44.30
CA ASP A 128 37.91 -50.41 -43.66
C ASP A 128 37.78 -50.53 -42.13
N ARG A 129 38.31 -51.62 -41.57
CA ARG A 129 38.34 -51.90 -40.14
C ARG A 129 39.50 -51.13 -39.49
N ASN A 130 39.22 -49.92 -38.99
CA ASN A 130 40.01 -49.44 -37.85
C ASN A 130 39.21 -48.67 -36.80
N ASN A 131 39.09 -49.31 -35.64
CA ASN A 131 38.55 -48.82 -34.36
C ASN A 131 39.19 -47.48 -33.90
N ARG A 132 40.26 -47.04 -34.58
CA ARG A 132 41.01 -45.80 -34.35
C ARG A 132 40.22 -44.53 -34.70
N ASN A 133 39.41 -44.53 -35.76
CA ASN A 133 38.70 -43.31 -36.22
C ASN A 133 37.44 -43.01 -35.40
N ALA A 134 36.61 -44.01 -35.11
CA ALA A 134 35.47 -43.84 -34.20
C ALA A 134 35.92 -43.44 -32.78
N LYS A 135 37.02 -44.03 -32.26
CA LYS A 135 37.62 -43.60 -30.98
C LYS A 135 38.24 -42.20 -31.03
N ARG A 136 38.79 -41.76 -32.18
CA ARG A 136 39.25 -40.37 -32.38
C ARG A 136 38.07 -39.39 -32.37
N PHE A 137 37.00 -39.67 -33.11
CA PHE A 137 35.79 -38.86 -33.13
C PHE A 137 35.20 -38.72 -31.71
N LEU A 138 35.04 -39.82 -30.99
CA LEU A 138 34.54 -39.81 -29.61
C LEU A 138 35.44 -38.99 -28.67
N ARG A 139 36.78 -39.09 -28.79
CA ARG A 139 37.71 -38.24 -28.02
C ARG A 139 37.58 -36.76 -28.36
N ILE A 140 37.50 -36.41 -29.64
CA ILE A 140 37.34 -35.01 -30.09
C ILE A 140 36.01 -34.45 -29.57
N TYR A 141 34.95 -35.25 -29.57
CA TYR A 141 33.66 -34.87 -29.00
C TYR A 141 33.72 -34.65 -27.48
N PHE A 142 34.32 -35.56 -26.71
CA PHE A 142 34.55 -35.35 -25.27
C PHE A 142 35.39 -34.09 -24.98
N ILE A 143 36.44 -33.83 -25.77
CA ILE A 143 37.25 -32.61 -25.66
C ILE A 143 36.41 -31.36 -25.95
N HIS A 144 35.56 -31.38 -26.98
CA HIS A 144 34.69 -30.26 -27.32
C HIS A 144 33.66 -29.94 -26.21
N VAL A 145 32.98 -30.96 -25.68
CA VAL A 145 32.03 -30.77 -24.57
C VAL A 145 32.75 -30.31 -23.30
N PHE A 146 33.94 -30.83 -23.01
CA PHE A 146 34.76 -30.39 -21.88
C PHE A 146 35.20 -28.93 -22.01
N LEU A 147 35.69 -28.51 -23.19
CA LEU A 147 36.05 -27.11 -23.46
C LEU A 147 34.85 -26.17 -23.34
N ARG A 148 33.66 -26.60 -23.75
CA ARG A 148 32.41 -25.83 -23.57
C ARG A 148 32.04 -25.67 -22.09
N ILE A 149 32.14 -26.73 -21.29
CA ILE A 149 31.91 -26.66 -19.84
C ILE A 149 32.96 -25.76 -19.17
N LEU A 150 34.23 -25.88 -19.53
CA LEU A 150 35.31 -25.05 -19.00
C LEU A 150 35.10 -23.56 -19.33
N PHE A 151 34.76 -23.23 -20.57
CA PHE A 151 34.45 -21.86 -20.98
C PHE A 151 33.23 -21.30 -20.23
N LEU A 152 32.13 -22.06 -20.15
CA LEU A 152 30.96 -21.67 -19.37
C LEU A 152 31.31 -21.46 -17.88
N GLY A 153 32.16 -22.31 -17.31
CA GLY A 153 32.62 -22.21 -15.92
C GLY A 153 33.47 -20.97 -15.66
N VAL A 154 34.40 -20.65 -16.56
CA VAL A 154 35.22 -19.43 -16.50
C VAL A 154 34.34 -18.19 -16.66
N MET A 155 33.39 -18.18 -17.61
CA MET A 155 32.52 -17.02 -17.81
C MET A 155 31.53 -16.81 -16.66
N LEU A 156 30.97 -17.88 -16.07
CA LEU A 156 30.18 -17.80 -14.84
C LEU A 156 31.02 -17.33 -13.65
N GLY A 157 32.25 -17.83 -13.51
CA GLY A 157 33.19 -17.35 -12.49
C GLY A 157 33.50 -15.86 -12.60
N LEU A 158 33.73 -15.36 -13.82
CA LEU A 158 33.96 -13.94 -14.10
C LEU A 158 32.71 -13.07 -13.84
N VAL A 159 31.51 -13.54 -14.16
CA VAL A 159 30.25 -12.82 -13.87
C VAL A 159 29.95 -12.80 -12.37
N CYS A 160 30.18 -13.91 -11.66
CA CYS A 160 29.97 -13.99 -10.22
C CYS A 160 31.06 -13.26 -9.41
N SER A 161 32.26 -13.06 -9.96
CA SER A 161 33.31 -12.22 -9.35
C SER A 161 33.13 -10.72 -9.65
N TYR A 162 32.33 -10.38 -10.66
CA TYR A 162 31.88 -9.03 -10.92
C TYR A 162 30.92 -8.59 -9.79
N HIS A 163 31.21 -7.47 -9.12
CA HIS A 163 30.39 -6.94 -8.00
C HIS A 163 29.01 -6.37 -8.43
N THR A 164 28.44 -6.84 -9.55
CA THR A 164 27.12 -6.46 -10.08
C THR A 164 25.93 -6.84 -9.19
N LEU A 165 26.13 -7.70 -8.19
CA LEU A 165 25.09 -8.04 -7.19
C LEU A 165 24.80 -6.90 -6.19
N SER A 166 25.63 -5.86 -6.13
CA SER A 166 25.45 -4.71 -5.25
C SER A 166 25.85 -3.38 -5.89
N LEU A 167 25.20 -3.03 -7.00
CA LEU A 167 25.19 -1.64 -7.46
C LEU A 167 24.61 -0.73 -6.35
N PRO A 168 25.13 0.48 -6.12
CA PRO A 168 24.51 1.42 -5.20
C PRO A 168 23.25 2.01 -5.86
N SER A 169 22.15 2.07 -5.12
CA SER A 169 20.91 2.74 -5.57
C SER A 169 21.10 4.27 -5.72
N VAL A 170 22.05 4.85 -4.97
CA VAL A 170 22.41 6.27 -5.03
C VAL A 170 23.91 6.41 -5.31
N PHE A 171 24.25 7.03 -6.43
CA PHE A 171 25.62 7.37 -6.83
C PHE A 171 25.92 8.84 -6.54
N LYS A 172 27.10 9.13 -5.97
CA LYS A 172 27.58 10.50 -5.76
C LYS A 172 28.52 10.89 -6.91
N CYS A 173 28.08 11.83 -7.73
CA CYS A 173 28.89 12.39 -8.80
C CYS A 173 29.53 13.71 -8.32
N HIS A 174 30.82 13.88 -8.62
CA HIS A 174 31.61 15.07 -8.29
C HIS A 174 32.33 15.56 -9.53
N GLU A 175 31.83 16.64 -10.15
CA GLU A 175 32.49 17.23 -11.32
C GLU A 175 33.28 18.50 -10.94
N GLN A 176 34.44 18.68 -11.57
CA GLN A 176 35.18 19.95 -11.57
C GLN A 176 34.95 20.64 -12.91
N THR A 177 34.45 21.88 -12.87
CA THR A 177 34.21 22.71 -14.06
C THR A 177 35.53 23.24 -14.64
N ASN A 178 36.18 22.43 -15.47
CA ASN A 178 37.30 22.88 -16.31
C ASN A 178 36.78 23.45 -17.64
N SER A 179 36.43 24.74 -17.63
CA SER A 179 36.29 25.55 -18.84
C SER A 179 37.52 26.45 -18.98
N GLN A 180 38.50 26.02 -19.77
CA GLN A 180 39.61 26.89 -20.17
C GLN A 180 39.11 27.92 -21.19
N THR A 181 38.90 29.16 -20.77
CA THR A 181 39.44 30.37 -21.44
C THR A 181 39.18 31.64 -20.62
N THR A 182 40.28 32.27 -20.16
CA THR A 182 40.38 33.61 -19.52
C THR A 182 39.71 33.83 -18.13
N PRO A 183 40.23 34.76 -17.29
CA PRO A 183 40.24 34.54 -15.84
C PRO A 183 39.41 35.53 -15.00
N SER A 184 38.73 35.01 -13.97
CA SER A 184 38.27 35.78 -12.81
C SER A 184 38.20 34.88 -11.56
N PRO A 185 38.82 35.23 -10.42
CA PRO A 185 38.92 34.34 -9.26
C PRO A 185 37.79 34.57 -8.24
N LEU A 186 36.59 34.01 -8.48
CA LEU A 186 35.56 33.84 -7.45
C LEU A 186 34.64 32.64 -7.79
N ASN A 187 34.31 31.85 -6.76
CA ASN A 187 33.37 30.71 -6.77
C ASN A 187 33.66 29.54 -7.73
N GLN A 188 34.67 28.72 -7.40
CA GLN A 188 34.69 27.30 -7.80
C GLN A 188 33.87 26.46 -6.81
N THR A 189 32.54 26.45 -6.95
CA THR A 189 31.67 25.56 -6.16
C THR A 189 31.75 24.13 -6.69
N LYS A 190 32.35 23.21 -5.91
CA LYS A 190 32.22 21.76 -6.12
C LYS A 190 30.75 21.36 -5.95
N ILE A 191 30.05 21.08 -7.05
CA ILE A 191 28.67 20.59 -6.99
C ILE A 191 28.72 19.07 -6.78
N SER A 192 28.23 18.62 -5.62
CA SER A 192 28.06 17.20 -5.30
C SER A 192 26.64 16.78 -5.65
N LEU A 193 26.47 16.09 -6.78
CA LEU A 193 25.17 15.56 -7.22
C LEU A 193 24.92 14.18 -6.61
N GLN A 194 23.73 13.96 -6.05
CA GLN A 194 23.25 12.61 -5.73
C GLN A 194 22.32 12.13 -6.84
N CYS A 195 22.70 11.06 -7.52
CA CYS A 195 21.96 10.47 -8.63
C CYS A 195 21.39 9.11 -8.25
N ASN A 196 20.14 8.83 -8.61
CA ASN A 196 19.42 7.60 -8.29
C ASN A 196 19.03 6.86 -9.59
N ASP A 197 19.23 5.55 -9.60
CA ASP A 197 18.82 4.66 -10.70
C ASP A 197 17.53 3.93 -10.35
N HIS A 198 16.40 4.46 -10.83
CA HIS A 198 15.08 3.88 -10.58
C HIS A 198 14.86 2.48 -11.19
N ARG A 199 15.73 2.01 -12.11
CA ARG A 199 15.68 0.67 -12.72
C ARG A 199 16.69 -0.32 -12.14
N HIS A 200 17.51 0.08 -11.17
CA HIS A 200 18.49 -0.76 -10.48
C HIS A 200 18.02 -2.21 -10.19
N LYS A 201 16.83 -2.37 -9.62
CA LYS A 201 16.30 -3.71 -9.28
C LYS A 201 16.03 -4.57 -10.52
N GLU A 202 15.49 -3.98 -11.58
CA GLU A 202 15.21 -4.66 -12.85
C GLU A 202 16.51 -5.14 -13.52
N LYS A 203 17.61 -4.38 -13.39
CA LYS A 203 18.96 -4.78 -13.85
C LYS A 203 19.50 -5.99 -13.10
N SER A 204 19.31 -6.01 -11.78
CA SER A 204 19.71 -7.12 -10.93
C SER A 204 18.92 -8.40 -11.26
N ASP A 205 17.60 -8.30 -11.33
CA ASP A 205 16.70 -9.43 -11.64
C ASP A 205 17.02 -10.04 -13.03
N GLN A 206 17.31 -9.21 -14.05
CA GLN A 206 17.73 -9.68 -15.38
C GLN A 206 19.13 -10.32 -15.39
N THR A 207 20.07 -9.80 -14.59
CA THR A 207 21.42 -10.39 -14.46
C THR A 207 21.35 -11.77 -13.80
N ILE A 208 20.51 -11.93 -12.77
CA ILE A 208 20.24 -13.22 -12.12
C ILE A 208 19.66 -14.21 -13.13
N ALA A 209 18.66 -13.81 -13.93
CA ALA A 209 18.07 -14.67 -14.96
C ALA A 209 19.09 -15.15 -16.02
N PHE A 210 20.04 -14.30 -16.42
CA PHE A 210 21.13 -14.69 -17.32
C PHE A 210 22.09 -15.70 -16.69
N ILE A 211 22.48 -15.50 -15.44
CA ILE A 211 23.31 -16.45 -14.67
C ILE A 211 22.61 -17.81 -14.56
N SER A 212 21.31 -17.83 -14.25
CA SER A 212 20.51 -19.06 -14.19
C SER A 212 20.48 -19.80 -15.54
N ALA A 213 20.31 -19.09 -16.66
CA ALA A 213 20.31 -19.70 -17.99
C ALA A 213 21.67 -20.35 -18.33
N CYS A 214 22.78 -19.67 -18.05
CA CYS A 214 24.13 -20.21 -18.25
C CYS A 214 24.39 -21.46 -17.38
N ALA A 215 23.91 -21.47 -16.12
CA ALA A 215 24.02 -22.62 -15.24
C ALA A 215 23.22 -23.84 -15.76
N ILE A 216 22.01 -23.63 -16.27
CA ILE A 216 21.19 -24.71 -16.87
C ILE A 216 21.90 -25.34 -18.07
N VAL A 217 22.49 -24.53 -18.97
CA VAL A 217 23.24 -25.05 -20.14
C VAL A 217 24.48 -25.84 -19.71
N MET A 218 25.14 -25.45 -18.61
CA MET A 218 26.25 -26.22 -18.05
C MET A 218 25.79 -27.58 -17.49
N VAL A 219 24.69 -27.63 -16.73
CA VAL A 219 24.13 -28.88 -16.19
C VAL A 219 23.74 -29.84 -17.31
N LEU A 220 23.09 -29.36 -18.37
CA LEU A 220 22.77 -30.16 -19.55
C LEU A 220 24.04 -30.73 -20.22
N SER A 221 25.08 -29.90 -20.36
CA SER A 221 26.37 -30.32 -20.93
C SER A 221 27.08 -31.39 -20.07
N ILE A 222 26.96 -31.33 -18.74
CA ILE A 222 27.47 -32.36 -17.83
C ILE A 222 26.66 -33.67 -17.98
N GLY A 223 25.34 -33.57 -18.14
CA GLY A 223 24.46 -34.71 -18.42
C GLY A 223 24.82 -35.45 -19.71
N GLU A 224 25.19 -34.72 -20.77
CA GLU A 224 25.70 -35.31 -22.03
C GLU A 224 26.95 -36.18 -21.79
N VAL A 225 27.94 -35.66 -21.03
CA VAL A 225 29.18 -36.38 -20.67
C VAL A 225 28.88 -37.67 -19.90
N LEU A 226 28.00 -37.60 -18.90
CA LEU A 226 27.62 -38.77 -18.08
C LEU A 226 26.93 -39.86 -18.91
N HIS A 227 26.00 -39.48 -19.79
CA HIS A 227 25.30 -40.43 -20.66
C HIS A 227 26.26 -41.16 -21.63
N LEU A 228 27.25 -40.44 -22.18
CA LEU A 228 28.28 -41.01 -23.07
C LEU A 228 29.25 -41.96 -22.33
N CYS A 229 29.53 -41.69 -21.05
CA CYS A 229 30.36 -42.56 -20.22
C CYS A 229 29.66 -43.89 -19.87
N TYR A 230 28.35 -43.87 -19.66
CA TYR A 230 27.59 -45.04 -19.20
C TYR A 230 27.33 -46.06 -20.32
N ASN A 231 26.90 -45.63 -21.51
CA ASN A 231 26.40 -46.50 -22.59
C ASN A 231 27.49 -47.10 -23.53
N ARG A 232 28.76 -47.15 -23.08
CA ARG A 232 29.92 -47.42 -23.93
C ARG A 232 30.02 -48.85 -24.52
N LYS A 233 29.31 -49.85 -23.97
CA LYS A 233 29.38 -51.26 -24.42
C LYS A 233 28.29 -51.67 -25.42
N ASN A 234 27.05 -51.21 -25.24
CA ASN A 234 25.91 -51.72 -26.03
C ASN A 234 25.90 -51.21 -27.49
N PHE A 235 26.61 -50.11 -27.77
CA PHE A 235 26.68 -49.49 -29.10
C PHE A 235 27.46 -50.32 -30.16
N LEU A 236 28.18 -51.38 -29.77
CA LEU A 236 28.92 -52.24 -30.71
C LEU A 236 28.28 -53.61 -30.98
N TYR A 237 27.35 -54.08 -30.14
CA TYR A 237 26.77 -55.42 -30.27
C TYR A 237 25.61 -55.50 -31.26
N ALA A 238 25.01 -54.36 -31.62
CA ALA A 238 23.87 -54.29 -32.54
C ALA A 238 24.26 -54.29 -34.05
N LEU A 239 25.48 -54.72 -34.41
CA LEU A 239 26.04 -54.51 -35.75
C LEU A 239 26.50 -55.77 -36.51
N ILE A 240 26.47 -56.95 -35.88
CA ILE A 240 26.89 -58.22 -36.52
C ILE A 240 25.97 -59.33 -35.98
N GLY A 241 25.08 -59.85 -36.83
CA GLY A 241 24.32 -61.07 -36.57
C GLY A 241 24.80 -62.19 -37.49
N ASP A 242 24.50 -63.44 -37.13
CA ASP A 242 24.76 -64.60 -38.00
C ASP A 242 23.78 -65.76 -37.72
N THR A 243 23.60 -66.60 -38.73
CA THR A 243 22.88 -67.90 -38.78
C THR A 243 23.75 -69.03 -38.19
N GLY A 244 23.33 -70.24 -37.80
CA GLY A 244 22.11 -71.05 -38.01
C GLY A 244 22.52 -72.42 -38.60
N ASP A 245 22.11 -73.58 -38.02
CA ASP A 245 22.16 -74.92 -38.67
C ASP A 245 21.47 -76.07 -37.86
N ASP A 246 21.15 -77.18 -38.53
CA ASP A 246 20.11 -78.19 -38.20
C ASP A 246 20.56 -79.62 -37.79
N MET A 247 19.59 -80.46 -37.33
CA MET A 247 19.46 -81.96 -37.27
C MET A 247 18.92 -82.50 -35.91
N LEU A 248 18.17 -83.62 -35.76
CA LEU A 248 17.67 -84.69 -36.65
C LEU A 248 16.39 -85.39 -36.06
N LEU A 249 15.39 -85.74 -36.89
CA LEU A 249 13.96 -85.89 -36.50
C LEU A 249 13.41 -87.30 -36.11
N PRO A 250 12.82 -87.52 -34.90
CA PRO A 250 11.96 -88.68 -34.53
C PRO A 250 10.47 -88.47 -34.90
N GLY A 251 9.62 -89.51 -34.91
CA GLY A 251 8.28 -89.54 -35.58
C GLY A 251 7.22 -88.45 -35.27
N LEU A 252 6.31 -88.21 -36.22
CA LEU A 252 5.36 -87.07 -36.24
C LEU A 252 4.09 -87.38 -35.40
N PRO A 253 3.67 -86.50 -34.47
CA PRO A 253 2.43 -86.64 -33.71
C PRO A 253 1.21 -86.11 -34.50
N GLU A 254 -0.01 -86.58 -34.16
CA GLU A 254 -1.24 -86.05 -34.73
C GLU A 254 -1.59 -84.65 -34.19
N LYS A 255 -2.43 -83.91 -34.93
CA LYS A 255 -2.79 -82.53 -34.64
C LYS A 255 -3.81 -82.45 -33.49
N SER A 256 -3.43 -81.76 -32.40
CA SER A 256 -4.34 -81.34 -31.33
C SER A 256 -5.18 -80.12 -31.76
N ILE A 257 -6.39 -79.95 -31.20
CA ILE A 257 -7.35 -78.90 -31.57
C ILE A 257 -7.64 -77.98 -30.38
N ILE A 258 -7.62 -76.66 -30.58
CA ILE A 258 -7.96 -75.66 -29.55
C ILE A 258 -9.48 -75.71 -29.29
N THR A 259 -9.89 -75.74 -28.02
CA THR A 259 -11.30 -75.94 -27.62
C THR A 259 -12.04 -74.67 -27.17
N ASN A 260 -11.34 -73.53 -27.01
CA ASN A 260 -11.95 -72.26 -26.62
C ASN A 260 -13.08 -71.80 -27.56
N THR A 261 -14.29 -71.62 -27.03
CA THR A 261 -15.45 -71.13 -27.80
C THR A 261 -15.53 -69.60 -27.90
N GLU A 262 -14.87 -68.87 -27.02
CA GLU A 262 -14.87 -67.41 -26.99
C GLU A 262 -13.76 -66.83 -27.88
N THR A 263 -14.12 -65.84 -28.71
CA THR A 263 -13.18 -65.12 -29.60
C THR A 263 -12.74 -63.77 -29.04
N GLU A 264 -13.43 -63.23 -28.04
CA GLU A 264 -13.09 -61.97 -27.37
C GLU A 264 -12.76 -62.22 -25.89
N VAL A 265 -11.57 -61.80 -25.46
CA VAL A 265 -10.92 -62.26 -24.23
C VAL A 265 -10.30 -61.09 -23.45
N ASP A 266 -9.92 -61.33 -22.18
CA ASP A 266 -9.20 -60.35 -21.37
C ASP A 266 -7.67 -60.41 -21.62
N LYS A 267 -6.88 -59.60 -20.92
CA LYS A 267 -5.40 -59.58 -21.01
C LYS A 267 -4.72 -60.91 -20.67
N ASP A 268 -5.40 -61.77 -19.91
CA ASP A 268 -4.94 -63.09 -19.53
C ASP A 268 -5.78 -64.15 -20.26
N LEU A 269 -5.26 -64.64 -21.38
CA LEU A 269 -5.92 -65.60 -22.27
C LEU A 269 -5.63 -67.03 -21.82
N ILE A 270 -6.64 -67.72 -21.26
CA ILE A 270 -6.58 -69.15 -20.96
C ILE A 270 -6.88 -69.94 -22.23
N VAL A 271 -5.87 -70.56 -22.85
CA VAL A 271 -6.03 -71.45 -24.01
C VAL A 271 -6.19 -72.90 -23.53
N THR A 272 -7.14 -73.65 -24.09
CA THR A 272 -7.40 -75.06 -23.80
C THR A 272 -7.46 -75.88 -25.10
N TRP A 273 -7.11 -77.16 -25.05
CA TRP A 273 -7.09 -78.04 -26.24
C TRP A 273 -7.34 -79.52 -25.93
N SER A 274 -7.55 -80.33 -26.97
CA SER A 274 -7.70 -81.79 -26.86
C SER A 274 -6.34 -82.50 -26.76
N GLU A 275 -6.25 -83.66 -26.10
CA GLU A 275 -5.03 -84.48 -26.17
C GLU A 275 -4.79 -85.00 -27.61
N ALA A 276 -3.52 -85.20 -27.98
CA ALA A 276 -3.12 -85.80 -29.25
C ALA A 276 -2.77 -87.28 -29.07
N GLU A 277 -3.03 -88.11 -30.08
CA GLU A 277 -2.70 -89.54 -30.09
C GLU A 277 -1.37 -89.81 -30.81
N VAL A 278 -0.65 -90.88 -30.40
CA VAL A 278 0.61 -91.32 -31.03
C VAL A 278 0.64 -92.84 -31.20
N ASN A 279 0.88 -93.28 -32.43
CA ASN A 279 0.87 -94.69 -32.85
C ASN A 279 2.12 -95.52 -32.44
N SER A 280 2.86 -95.13 -31.38
CA SER A 280 3.91 -95.97 -30.79
C SER A 280 4.16 -95.68 -29.31
N SER A 281 4.33 -96.75 -28.52
CA SER A 281 4.13 -96.74 -27.08
C SER A 281 5.34 -96.32 -26.22
N ASN A 282 6.17 -95.36 -26.67
CA ASN A 282 7.33 -94.95 -25.87
C ASN A 282 7.91 -93.53 -26.15
N CYS A 283 7.08 -92.48 -26.11
CA CYS A 283 7.51 -91.09 -25.87
C CYS A 283 6.35 -90.27 -25.26
N SER A 284 6.67 -89.28 -24.42
CA SER A 284 5.66 -88.35 -23.87
C SER A 284 5.42 -87.18 -24.83
N ILE A 285 4.17 -87.01 -25.24
CA ILE A 285 3.73 -85.85 -26.03
C ILE A 285 3.81 -84.62 -25.14
N LYS A 286 4.31 -83.52 -25.69
CA LYS A 286 4.20 -82.19 -25.10
C LYS A 286 3.66 -81.23 -26.14
N TYR A 287 3.17 -80.08 -25.71
CA TYR A 287 2.63 -79.06 -26.60
C TYR A 287 3.55 -77.84 -26.67
N ARG A 288 3.68 -77.25 -27.85
CA ARG A 288 4.26 -75.92 -28.06
C ARG A 288 3.13 -74.97 -28.45
N LEU A 289 3.07 -73.84 -27.76
CA LEU A 289 2.06 -72.81 -27.96
C LEU A 289 2.76 -71.50 -28.32
N GLU A 290 2.43 -70.95 -29.48
CA GLU A 290 3.01 -69.72 -30.03
C GLU A 290 1.89 -68.69 -30.25
N CYS A 291 2.05 -67.49 -29.73
CA CYS A 291 1.08 -66.40 -29.90
C CYS A 291 1.72 -65.20 -30.59
N ARG A 292 1.06 -64.72 -31.64
CA ARG A 292 1.50 -63.61 -32.48
C ARG A 292 0.48 -62.48 -32.45
N LYS A 293 0.94 -61.26 -32.14
CA LYS A 293 0.16 -60.03 -32.33
C LYS A 293 0.03 -59.75 -33.82
N GLN A 294 -1.20 -59.53 -34.28
CA GLN A 294 -1.49 -59.17 -35.66
C GLN A 294 -1.41 -57.66 -35.87
N PHE A 295 -0.96 -57.27 -37.07
CA PHE A 295 -0.95 -55.90 -37.56
C PHE A 295 -1.37 -55.89 -39.04
N MET A 296 -1.82 -54.73 -39.53
CA MET A 296 -2.24 -54.51 -40.93
C MET A 296 -1.20 -54.92 -42.00
N THR A 297 0.08 -55.05 -41.64
CA THR A 297 1.19 -55.36 -42.56
C THR A 297 2.00 -56.59 -42.15
N GLY A 298 1.51 -57.44 -41.24
CA GLY A 298 2.17 -58.67 -40.78
C GLY A 298 1.96 -59.00 -39.31
N SER A 299 2.55 -60.08 -38.84
CA SER A 299 2.41 -60.58 -37.46
C SER A 299 3.75 -60.53 -36.70
N THR A 300 3.76 -60.14 -35.42
CA THR A 300 4.93 -60.25 -34.54
C THR A 300 4.69 -61.30 -33.45
N LYS A 301 5.64 -62.22 -33.28
CA LYS A 301 5.62 -63.22 -32.19
C LYS A 301 5.80 -62.52 -30.84
N VAL A 302 4.81 -62.64 -29.96
CA VAL A 302 4.79 -61.99 -28.63
C VAL A 302 5.06 -63.01 -27.52
N PHE A 303 4.62 -64.25 -27.70
CA PHE A 303 4.76 -65.29 -26.70
C PHE A 303 5.05 -66.64 -27.37
N GLU A 304 5.90 -67.44 -26.72
CA GLU A 304 6.13 -68.84 -27.06
C GLU A 304 6.42 -69.65 -25.81
N LYS A 305 5.80 -70.82 -25.72
CA LYS A 305 6.07 -71.80 -24.67
C LYS A 305 6.03 -73.21 -25.24
N GLY A 306 7.20 -73.85 -25.28
CA GLY A 306 7.32 -75.29 -25.48
C GLY A 306 7.16 -76.08 -24.18
N ASP A 307 7.23 -77.41 -24.32
CA ASP A 307 7.23 -78.39 -23.23
C ASP A 307 5.99 -78.38 -22.31
N ILE A 308 4.84 -77.91 -22.78
CA ILE A 308 3.60 -77.92 -21.99
C ILE A 308 3.07 -79.35 -21.91
N VAL A 309 2.88 -79.88 -20.70
CA VAL A 309 2.35 -81.25 -20.48
C VAL A 309 0.83 -81.24 -20.25
N GLU A 310 0.28 -80.15 -19.69
CA GLU A 310 -1.17 -79.96 -19.54
C GLU A 310 -1.85 -79.57 -20.86
N THR A 311 -3.15 -79.84 -20.97
CA THR A 311 -4.03 -79.44 -22.08
C THR A 311 -4.60 -78.02 -21.95
N ARG A 312 -3.95 -77.18 -21.14
CA ARG A 312 -4.33 -75.79 -20.89
C ARG A 312 -3.12 -74.92 -20.58
N TYR A 313 -3.18 -73.64 -20.93
CA TYR A 313 -2.16 -72.67 -20.57
C TYR A 313 -2.69 -71.23 -20.58
N THR A 314 -2.32 -70.42 -19.58
CA THR A 314 -2.69 -69.00 -19.52
C THR A 314 -1.57 -68.12 -20.08
N ILE A 315 -1.83 -67.46 -21.21
CA ILE A 315 -0.97 -66.41 -21.75
C ILE A 315 -1.32 -65.11 -21.03
N THR A 316 -0.41 -64.58 -20.21
CA THR A 316 -0.63 -63.34 -19.47
C THR A 316 0.05 -62.14 -20.12
N GLY A 317 -0.43 -60.94 -19.83
CA GLY A 317 0.22 -59.70 -20.25
C GLY A 317 0.01 -59.30 -21.71
N LEU A 318 -1.13 -59.67 -22.30
CA LEU A 318 -1.53 -59.17 -23.62
C LEU A 318 -1.86 -57.65 -23.57
N GLU A 319 -1.88 -57.00 -24.73
CA GLU A 319 -2.33 -55.61 -24.88
C GLU A 319 -3.85 -55.57 -25.14
N TYR A 320 -4.52 -54.48 -24.76
CA TYR A 320 -5.96 -54.29 -25.02
C TYR A 320 -6.25 -53.93 -26.49
N ASP A 321 -7.50 -54.12 -26.94
CA ASP A 321 -8.00 -53.87 -28.32
C ASP A 321 -7.08 -54.42 -29.43
N THR A 322 -6.47 -55.59 -29.19
CA THR A 322 -5.43 -56.17 -30.03
C THR A 322 -5.81 -57.58 -30.46
N GLU A 323 -5.62 -57.90 -31.74
CA GLU A 323 -5.81 -59.25 -32.27
C GLU A 323 -4.54 -60.10 -32.14
N TYR A 324 -4.73 -61.33 -31.65
CA TYR A 324 -3.69 -62.30 -31.38
C TYR A 324 -4.02 -63.63 -32.08
N GLU A 325 -3.10 -64.10 -32.92
CA GLU A 325 -3.15 -65.43 -33.54
C GLU A 325 -2.37 -66.41 -32.65
N VAL A 326 -3.06 -67.38 -32.08
CA VAL A 326 -2.49 -68.48 -31.29
C VAL A 326 -2.34 -69.71 -32.17
N LYS A 327 -1.16 -70.33 -32.12
CA LYS A 327 -0.81 -71.57 -32.80
C LYS A 327 -0.44 -72.63 -31.78
N LEU A 328 -1.10 -73.77 -31.85
CA LEU A 328 -0.86 -74.94 -31.02
C LEU A 328 -0.22 -76.04 -31.87
N PHE A 329 0.87 -76.61 -31.39
CA PHE A 329 1.58 -77.73 -31.99
C PHE A 329 1.67 -78.87 -30.96
N ALA A 330 1.35 -80.11 -31.35
CA ALA A 330 1.78 -81.28 -30.59
C ALA A 330 3.22 -81.61 -30.98
N VAL A 331 4.06 -81.95 -30.01
CA VAL A 331 5.50 -82.17 -30.18
C VAL A 331 5.89 -83.53 -29.62
N ASN A 332 6.58 -84.33 -30.44
CA ASN A 332 7.13 -85.62 -30.08
C ASN A 332 8.62 -85.66 -30.44
N GLY A 333 9.48 -85.56 -29.42
CA GLY A 333 10.93 -85.39 -29.61
C GLY A 333 11.26 -84.09 -30.36
N GLN A 334 11.74 -84.18 -31.60
CA GLN A 334 12.01 -83.03 -32.47
C GLN A 334 10.99 -82.84 -33.61
N ARG A 335 9.93 -83.67 -33.73
CA ARG A 335 8.86 -83.42 -34.73
C ARG A 335 7.65 -82.76 -34.08
N GLU A 336 7.05 -81.85 -34.85
CA GLU A 336 5.82 -81.13 -34.51
C GLU A 336 4.69 -81.58 -35.44
N SER A 337 3.45 -81.55 -34.96
CA SER A 337 2.25 -81.71 -35.78
C SER A 337 2.03 -80.50 -36.69
N GLU A 338 1.08 -80.59 -37.61
CA GLU A 338 0.47 -79.37 -38.16
C GLU A 338 -0.13 -78.53 -37.02
N ALA A 339 -0.08 -77.20 -37.17
CA ALA A 339 -0.59 -76.28 -36.17
C ALA A 339 -2.13 -76.24 -36.17
N ASP A 340 -2.75 -76.14 -35.00
CA ASP A 340 -4.07 -75.51 -34.90
C ASP A 340 -3.95 -74.02 -34.66
N VAL A 341 -4.73 -73.23 -35.39
CA VAL A 341 -4.59 -71.78 -35.44
C VAL A 341 -5.94 -71.14 -35.10
N ARG A 342 -5.97 -70.30 -34.07
CA ARG A 342 -7.16 -69.53 -33.67
C ARG A 342 -6.79 -68.09 -33.37
N THR A 343 -7.62 -67.16 -33.85
CA THR A 343 -7.50 -65.73 -33.55
C THR A 343 -8.40 -65.35 -32.38
N PHE A 344 -7.85 -64.58 -31.45
CA PHE A 344 -8.55 -64.00 -30.31
C PHE A 344 -8.34 -62.49 -30.31
N LYS A 345 -9.35 -61.70 -29.96
CA LYS A 345 -9.22 -60.25 -29.77
C LYS A 345 -9.33 -59.90 -28.30
N THR A 346 -8.47 -59.03 -27.79
CA THR A 346 -8.59 -58.52 -26.42
C THR A 346 -9.59 -57.37 -26.33
N LYS A 347 -10.34 -57.29 -25.22
CA LYS A 347 -11.28 -56.21 -24.92
C LYS A 347 -10.61 -54.83 -24.88
N SER A 348 -11.40 -53.75 -24.96
CA SER A 348 -10.90 -52.38 -24.84
C SER A 348 -10.53 -52.00 -23.40
N GLY A 349 -9.39 -51.31 -23.25
CA GLY A 349 -8.86 -50.83 -21.98
C GLY A 349 -9.34 -49.46 -21.53
N LEU A 350 -10.21 -48.80 -22.30
CA LEU A 350 -10.77 -47.49 -21.95
C LEU A 350 -11.90 -47.62 -20.91
N PRO A 351 -12.15 -46.60 -20.07
CA PRO A 351 -13.28 -46.61 -19.13
C PRO A 351 -14.62 -46.58 -19.87
N VAL A 352 -15.65 -47.16 -19.26
CA VAL A 352 -17.04 -46.99 -19.72
C VAL A 352 -17.44 -45.52 -19.57
N LYS A 353 -18.25 -45.02 -20.51
CA LYS A 353 -18.80 -43.66 -20.48
C LYS A 353 -19.53 -43.39 -19.13
N PRO A 354 -19.19 -42.32 -18.38
CA PRO A 354 -19.93 -41.93 -17.17
C PRO A 354 -21.31 -41.34 -17.53
N THR A 355 -22.22 -41.20 -16.57
CA THR A 355 -23.56 -40.62 -16.81
C THR A 355 -23.89 -39.51 -15.81
N ILE A 356 -24.23 -38.32 -16.30
CA ILE A 356 -24.63 -37.16 -15.47
C ILE A 356 -26.03 -37.40 -14.89
N THR A 357 -26.15 -37.40 -13.57
CA THR A 357 -27.37 -37.79 -12.82
C THR A 357 -28.30 -36.63 -12.46
N ASN A 358 -27.90 -35.38 -12.69
CA ASN A 358 -28.77 -34.21 -12.49
C ASN A 358 -30.14 -34.42 -13.18
N THR A 359 -31.24 -34.12 -12.50
CA THR A 359 -32.59 -34.15 -13.08
C THR A 359 -33.02 -32.79 -13.61
N GLU A 360 -32.54 -31.71 -12.99
CA GLU A 360 -32.86 -30.32 -13.32
C GLU A 360 -32.09 -29.84 -14.55
N THR A 361 -32.79 -29.14 -15.45
CA THR A 361 -32.22 -28.47 -16.63
C THR A 361 -32.08 -26.96 -16.45
N GLU A 362 -32.79 -26.37 -15.49
CA GLU A 362 -32.72 -24.95 -15.13
C GLU A 362 -32.09 -24.78 -13.73
N VAL A 363 -30.99 -24.05 -13.63
CA VAL A 363 -30.10 -24.05 -12.46
C VAL A 363 -29.68 -22.65 -12.01
N ASP A 364 -29.18 -22.53 -10.79
CA ASP A 364 -28.60 -21.26 -10.29
C ASP A 364 -27.16 -21.05 -10.80
N LYS A 365 -26.52 -19.93 -10.42
CA LYS A 365 -25.17 -19.56 -10.87
C LYS A 365 -24.05 -20.53 -10.46
N ASP A 366 -24.30 -21.34 -9.43
CA ASP A 366 -23.40 -22.35 -8.92
C ASP A 366 -24.00 -23.74 -9.22
N LEU A 367 -23.70 -24.26 -10.41
CA LEU A 367 -24.19 -25.54 -10.90
C LEU A 367 -23.42 -26.68 -10.23
N ILE A 368 -24.09 -27.48 -9.41
CA ILE A 368 -23.55 -28.74 -8.87
C ILE A 368 -23.82 -29.85 -9.88
N VAL A 369 -22.80 -30.29 -10.62
CA VAL A 369 -22.88 -31.45 -11.51
C VAL A 369 -22.63 -32.71 -10.69
N THR A 370 -23.49 -33.73 -10.85
CA THR A 370 -23.36 -35.06 -10.22
C THR A 370 -23.43 -36.15 -11.28
N TRP A 371 -22.76 -37.29 -11.04
CA TRP A 371 -22.77 -38.41 -11.98
C TRP A 371 -22.73 -39.77 -11.28
N SER A 372 -23.04 -40.84 -12.01
CA SER A 372 -22.79 -42.22 -11.57
C SER A 372 -21.31 -42.57 -11.72
N GLU A 373 -20.79 -43.42 -10.84
CA GLU A 373 -19.44 -43.97 -10.98
C GLU A 373 -19.36 -44.83 -12.26
N ALA A 374 -18.25 -44.70 -13.01
CA ALA A 374 -18.04 -45.44 -14.24
C ALA A 374 -17.52 -46.86 -13.95
N GLU A 375 -18.01 -47.84 -14.71
CA GLU A 375 -17.59 -49.23 -14.55
C GLU A 375 -16.14 -49.43 -15.04
N VAL A 376 -15.38 -50.24 -14.29
CA VAL A 376 -13.97 -50.53 -14.57
C VAL A 376 -13.85 -51.91 -15.23
N ASN A 377 -13.37 -51.95 -16.48
CA ASN A 377 -13.16 -53.23 -17.20
C ASN A 377 -12.09 -54.14 -16.56
N SER A 378 -11.27 -53.63 -15.63
CA SER A 378 -10.25 -54.41 -14.91
C SER A 378 -9.86 -53.72 -13.58
N SER A 379 -9.80 -54.48 -12.49
CA SER A 379 -9.63 -53.98 -11.11
C SER A 379 -8.29 -53.29 -10.79
N ASN A 380 -7.37 -53.21 -11.74
CA ASN A 380 -6.04 -52.61 -11.57
C ASN A 380 -5.94 -51.12 -11.92
N TYR A 381 -7.00 -50.47 -12.44
CA TYR A 381 -6.95 -49.07 -12.87
C TYR A 381 -7.86 -48.14 -12.05
N SER A 382 -7.29 -47.09 -11.48
CA SER A 382 -8.08 -46.03 -10.81
C SER A 382 -8.69 -45.06 -11.82
N ILE A 383 -10.01 -44.92 -11.83
CA ILE A 383 -10.72 -43.91 -12.64
C ILE A 383 -10.67 -42.55 -11.97
N LYS A 384 -10.50 -41.49 -12.77
CA LYS A 384 -10.73 -40.09 -12.40
C LYS A 384 -11.64 -39.44 -13.42
N TYR A 385 -12.27 -38.33 -13.08
CA TYR A 385 -13.17 -37.61 -13.99
C TYR A 385 -12.58 -36.29 -14.46
N ARG A 386 -12.99 -35.88 -15.66
CA ARG A 386 -12.66 -34.60 -16.29
C ARG A 386 -13.94 -33.95 -16.80
N LEU A 387 -14.18 -32.71 -16.39
CA LEU A 387 -15.30 -31.88 -16.83
C LEU A 387 -14.82 -30.77 -17.76
N GLU A 388 -15.53 -30.51 -18.84
CA GLU A 388 -15.41 -29.32 -19.67
C GLU A 388 -16.76 -28.59 -19.70
N TRP A 389 -16.75 -27.26 -19.82
CA TRP A 389 -17.98 -26.50 -20.06
C TRP A 389 -17.74 -25.26 -20.92
N SER A 390 -18.75 -24.92 -21.72
CA SER A 390 -18.72 -23.79 -22.67
C SER A 390 -20.10 -23.14 -22.79
N LYS A 391 -20.14 -21.86 -23.17
CA LYS A 391 -21.39 -21.11 -23.43
C LYS A 391 -21.92 -21.43 -24.82
N GLN A 392 -23.24 -21.56 -24.94
CA GLN A 392 -23.92 -21.66 -26.24
C GLN A 392 -24.63 -20.33 -26.60
N PRO A 393 -24.73 -19.95 -27.89
CA PRO A 393 -24.14 -20.62 -29.05
C PRO A 393 -22.63 -20.38 -29.16
N MET A 394 -21.87 -21.40 -29.61
CA MET A 394 -20.42 -21.26 -29.84
C MET A 394 -20.10 -20.14 -30.84
N THR A 395 -19.58 -19.03 -30.32
CA THR A 395 -18.94 -17.98 -31.12
C THR A 395 -17.44 -18.25 -31.22
N THR A 396 -16.78 -17.70 -32.26
CA THR A 396 -15.42 -18.06 -32.70
C THR A 396 -14.27 -17.79 -31.72
N SER A 397 -14.57 -17.39 -30.48
CA SER A 397 -13.61 -17.19 -29.39
C SER A 397 -14.26 -17.45 -28.03
N THR A 398 -14.93 -18.60 -27.86
CA THR A 398 -15.49 -19.00 -26.56
C THR A 398 -14.36 -19.54 -25.66
N GLU A 399 -14.27 -19.06 -24.43
CA GLU A 399 -13.38 -19.65 -23.42
C GLU A 399 -13.94 -21.01 -23.00
N ASN A 400 -13.30 -22.09 -23.46
CA ASN A 400 -13.62 -23.44 -22.99
C ASN A 400 -12.95 -23.67 -21.64
N PHE A 401 -13.76 -23.81 -20.58
CA PHE A 401 -13.28 -24.08 -19.24
C PHE A 401 -13.18 -25.59 -19.02
N GLN A 402 -12.16 -26.04 -18.30
CA GLN A 402 -11.97 -27.46 -17.99
C GLN A 402 -11.43 -27.70 -16.59
N ARG A 403 -11.81 -28.85 -16.01
CA ARG A 403 -11.34 -29.35 -14.71
C ARG A 403 -11.07 -30.86 -14.81
N GLY A 404 -9.81 -31.27 -14.72
CA GLY A 404 -9.41 -32.68 -14.64
C GLY A 404 -9.13 -33.18 -13.22
N ASN A 405 -8.86 -34.48 -13.11
CA ASN A 405 -8.47 -35.18 -11.88
C ASN A 405 -9.50 -35.11 -10.73
N ILE A 406 -10.79 -35.11 -11.05
CA ILE A 406 -11.86 -35.16 -10.05
C ILE A 406 -12.03 -36.63 -9.59
N VAL A 407 -11.99 -36.88 -8.28
CA VAL A 407 -12.11 -38.23 -7.70
C VAL A 407 -13.52 -38.48 -7.14
N GLU A 408 -14.20 -37.43 -6.67
CA GLU A 408 -15.62 -37.51 -6.27
C GLU A 408 -16.54 -37.58 -7.49
N THR A 409 -17.73 -38.18 -7.33
CA THR A 409 -18.81 -38.23 -8.34
C THR A 409 -19.65 -36.95 -8.43
N ARG A 410 -19.05 -35.81 -8.05
CA ARG A 410 -19.69 -34.48 -8.05
C ARG A 410 -18.67 -33.35 -8.19
N TYR A 411 -19.10 -32.23 -8.75
CA TYR A 411 -18.31 -31.00 -8.84
C TYR A 411 -19.19 -29.75 -8.97
N THR A 412 -18.84 -28.67 -8.28
CA THR A 412 -19.55 -27.39 -8.39
C THR A 412 -18.85 -26.45 -9.37
N ILE A 413 -19.53 -26.14 -10.48
CA ILE A 413 -19.14 -25.10 -11.42
C ILE A 413 -19.71 -23.77 -10.90
N THR A 414 -18.84 -22.82 -10.55
CA THR A 414 -19.25 -21.54 -9.96
C THR A 414 -19.06 -20.38 -10.95
N GLY A 415 -19.83 -19.30 -10.75
CA GLY A 415 -19.66 -18.06 -11.51
C GLY A 415 -20.27 -18.06 -12.92
N LEU A 416 -21.33 -18.85 -13.16
CA LEU A 416 -22.09 -18.80 -14.40
C LEU A 416 -22.83 -17.47 -14.57
N GLU A 417 -23.14 -17.09 -15.82
CA GLU A 417 -24.00 -15.92 -16.14
C GLU A 417 -25.49 -16.29 -16.03
N TYR A 418 -26.38 -15.30 -15.82
CA TYR A 418 -27.84 -15.52 -15.76
C TYR A 418 -28.46 -15.58 -17.16
N ASP A 419 -29.52 -16.37 -17.34
CA ASP A 419 -30.23 -16.58 -18.61
C ASP A 419 -29.33 -17.10 -19.76
N THR A 420 -28.25 -17.80 -19.42
CA THR A 420 -27.24 -18.32 -20.35
C THR A 420 -27.27 -19.85 -20.37
N GLU A 421 -27.19 -20.43 -21.58
CA GLU A 421 -27.06 -21.88 -21.75
C GLU A 421 -25.59 -22.32 -21.76
N TYR A 422 -25.30 -23.37 -20.99
CA TYR A 422 -23.99 -23.98 -20.86
C TYR A 422 -24.03 -25.45 -21.25
N GLU A 423 -23.18 -25.84 -22.19
CA GLU A 423 -22.91 -27.23 -22.54
C GLU A 423 -21.79 -27.76 -21.64
N VAL A 424 -22.07 -28.84 -20.90
CA VAL A 424 -21.14 -29.51 -19.98
C VAL A 424 -20.80 -30.90 -20.54
N LYS A 425 -19.52 -31.27 -20.53
CA LYS A 425 -18.99 -32.57 -20.99
C LYS A 425 -18.26 -33.27 -19.86
N LEU A 426 -18.63 -34.51 -19.56
CA LEU A 426 -18.03 -35.33 -18.51
C LEU A 426 -17.34 -36.55 -19.11
N PHE A 427 -16.04 -36.69 -18.87
CA PHE A 427 -15.21 -37.82 -19.29
C PHE A 427 -14.76 -38.63 -18.06
N ALA A 428 -14.72 -39.96 -18.17
CA ALA A 428 -13.97 -40.83 -17.27
C ALA A 428 -12.57 -41.06 -17.86
N VAL A 429 -11.53 -41.05 -17.02
CA VAL A 429 -10.12 -41.04 -17.43
C VAL A 429 -9.35 -42.09 -16.66
N ASN A 430 -8.61 -42.94 -17.36
CA ASN A 430 -7.65 -43.88 -16.78
C ASN A 430 -6.26 -43.73 -17.45
N GLU A 431 -5.33 -44.64 -17.14
CA GLU A 431 -3.97 -44.62 -17.71
C GLU A 431 -3.89 -44.96 -19.20
N GLN A 432 -4.98 -45.43 -19.82
CA GLN A 432 -5.06 -45.71 -21.27
C GLN A 432 -5.68 -44.55 -22.06
N GLY A 433 -6.53 -43.74 -21.43
CA GLY A 433 -7.11 -42.55 -22.03
C GLY A 433 -8.47 -42.16 -21.43
N ASP A 434 -9.18 -41.31 -22.18
CA ASP A 434 -10.49 -40.79 -21.84
C ASP A 434 -11.60 -41.66 -22.47
N SER A 435 -12.71 -41.83 -21.75
CA SER A 435 -13.96 -42.40 -22.27
C SER A 435 -14.60 -41.47 -23.31
N GLU A 436 -15.63 -41.96 -24.01
CA GLU A 436 -16.59 -41.05 -24.63
C GLU A 436 -17.23 -40.14 -23.55
N PRO A 437 -17.49 -38.85 -23.86
CA PRO A 437 -18.09 -37.95 -22.89
C PRO A 437 -19.61 -38.12 -22.77
N ASP A 438 -20.13 -37.82 -21.58
CA ASP A 438 -21.54 -37.45 -21.44
C ASP A 438 -21.71 -35.95 -21.61
N VAL A 439 -22.64 -35.55 -22.47
CA VAL A 439 -22.83 -34.15 -22.87
C VAL A 439 -24.22 -33.70 -22.47
N ARG A 440 -24.31 -32.62 -21.70
CA ARG A 440 -25.57 -32.12 -21.17
C ARG A 440 -25.63 -30.60 -21.13
N THR A 441 -26.76 -30.04 -21.55
CA THR A 441 -26.99 -28.59 -21.52
C THR A 441 -27.77 -28.20 -20.27
N PHE A 442 -27.33 -27.15 -19.60
CA PHE A 442 -28.01 -26.52 -18.47
C PHE A 442 -28.26 -25.05 -18.79
N LYS A 443 -29.45 -24.54 -18.46
CA LYS A 443 -29.77 -23.12 -18.57
C LYS A 443 -29.77 -22.48 -17.19
N THR A 444 -29.16 -21.32 -17.02
CA THR A 444 -29.25 -20.59 -15.76
C THR A 444 -30.56 -19.81 -15.65
N LYS A 445 -31.15 -19.76 -14.45
CA LYS A 445 -32.42 -19.06 -14.19
C LYS A 445 -32.38 -17.60 -14.62
N SER A 446 -33.52 -17.10 -15.11
CA SER A 446 -33.70 -15.68 -15.41
C SER A 446 -33.60 -14.84 -14.13
N GLY A 447 -32.69 -13.86 -14.13
CA GLY A 447 -32.36 -13.06 -12.95
C GLY A 447 -33.42 -12.03 -12.55
N VAL A 448 -34.61 -12.48 -12.13
CA VAL A 448 -35.53 -11.64 -11.35
C VAL A 448 -34.98 -11.50 -9.93
N PHE A 449 -34.03 -10.57 -9.80
CA PHE A 449 -33.55 -10.10 -8.50
C PHE A 449 -34.70 -9.40 -7.77
N ASP A 450 -35.26 -10.04 -6.74
CA ASP A 450 -36.13 -9.34 -5.79
C ASP A 450 -35.25 -8.41 -4.93
N PRO A 451 -35.39 -7.08 -5.06
CA PRO A 451 -34.60 -6.15 -4.26
C PRO A 451 -34.93 -6.26 -2.77
N THR A 452 -36.10 -6.80 -2.40
CA THR A 452 -36.61 -6.79 -1.04
C THR A 452 -35.71 -7.58 -0.09
N GLU A 453 -35.29 -8.79 -0.45
CA GLU A 453 -34.36 -9.59 0.37
C GLU A 453 -32.98 -8.93 0.50
N LEU A 454 -32.43 -8.33 -0.56
CA LEU A 454 -31.15 -7.62 -0.47
C LEU A 454 -31.29 -6.34 0.36
N ILE A 455 -32.37 -5.59 0.19
CA ILE A 455 -32.66 -4.36 0.95
C ILE A 455 -32.82 -4.69 2.42
N ASP A 456 -33.54 -5.76 2.77
CA ASP A 456 -33.72 -6.18 4.15
C ASP A 456 -32.47 -6.84 4.74
N GLY A 457 -31.68 -7.56 3.95
CA GLY A 457 -30.34 -8.03 4.30
C GLY A 457 -29.37 -6.87 4.60
N ILE A 458 -29.35 -5.83 3.76
CA ILE A 458 -28.58 -4.59 3.99
C ILE A 458 -29.09 -3.87 5.23
N ARG A 459 -30.41 -3.68 5.39
CA ARG A 459 -31.01 -3.08 6.60
C ARG A 459 -30.63 -3.86 7.86
N GLN A 460 -30.60 -5.19 7.79
CA GLN A 460 -30.22 -6.05 8.91
C GLN A 460 -28.73 -5.94 9.22
N LEU A 461 -27.85 -5.94 8.20
CA LEU A 461 -26.41 -5.66 8.36
C LEU A 461 -26.15 -4.30 9.01
N TYR A 462 -26.94 -3.26 8.68
CA TYR A 462 -26.85 -1.96 9.35
C TYR A 462 -27.41 -1.97 10.79
N LYS A 463 -28.38 -2.81 11.13
CA LYS A 463 -28.85 -2.99 12.52
C LYS A 463 -27.85 -3.75 13.38
N THR A 464 -27.21 -4.79 12.85
CA THR A 464 -26.36 -5.71 13.62
C THR A 464 -24.88 -5.36 13.61
N ARG A 465 -24.37 -4.72 12.55
CA ARG A 465 -22.92 -4.52 12.35
C ARG A 465 -22.57 -3.11 11.86
N GLU A 466 -22.99 -2.72 10.66
CA GLU A 466 -22.47 -1.50 10.00
C GLU A 466 -22.99 -0.18 10.59
N GLY A 467 -24.13 -0.21 11.27
CA GLY A 467 -24.66 0.91 12.06
C GLY A 467 -24.09 0.98 13.48
N TRP A 468 -23.14 0.14 13.86
CA TRP A 468 -22.35 0.32 15.07
C TRP A 468 -21.03 1.03 14.74
N LEU A 469 -20.75 2.10 15.48
CA LEU A 469 -19.49 2.83 15.40
C LEU A 469 -18.60 2.42 16.57
N SER A 470 -17.35 2.07 16.27
CA SER A 470 -16.24 2.20 17.21
C SER A 470 -15.44 3.44 16.77
N PRO A 471 -15.61 4.62 17.41
CA PRO A 471 -14.88 5.84 17.04
C PRO A 471 -13.37 5.72 17.31
N PHE A 472 -13.00 4.78 18.17
CA PHE A 472 -11.64 4.49 18.61
C PHE A 472 -11.34 3.03 18.27
N PRO A 473 -10.63 2.74 17.16
CA PRO A 473 -10.34 1.37 16.69
C PRO A 473 -9.61 0.45 17.69
N TRP A 474 -9.19 0.98 18.84
CA TRP A 474 -8.52 0.31 19.93
C TRP A 474 -9.42 0.06 21.16
N CYS A 475 -10.72 0.35 21.09
CA CYS A 475 -11.65 0.23 22.22
C CYS A 475 -12.98 -0.41 21.79
N GLU A 476 -13.11 -1.72 22.04
CA GLU A 476 -14.31 -2.49 21.68
C GLU A 476 -15.48 -2.33 22.66
N GLU A 477 -15.21 -1.83 23.87
CA GLU A 477 -16.23 -1.49 24.89
C GLU A 477 -17.08 -0.27 24.47
N PHE A 478 -16.48 0.69 23.76
CA PHE A 478 -17.14 1.93 23.33
C PHE A 478 -17.71 1.79 21.91
N GLN A 479 -18.68 0.87 21.78
CA GLN A 479 -19.48 0.71 20.57
C GLN A 479 -20.80 1.48 20.67
N PHE A 480 -20.99 2.43 19.77
CA PHE A 480 -22.17 3.27 19.73
C PHE A 480 -23.05 2.90 18.54
N PHE A 481 -24.30 2.49 18.79
CA PHE A 481 -25.27 2.39 17.71
C PHE A 481 -25.55 3.79 17.15
N LEU A 482 -25.30 3.96 15.86
CA LEU A 482 -25.45 5.19 15.09
C LEU A 482 -26.87 5.77 15.23
N GLY A 483 -27.89 4.93 15.36
CA GLY A 483 -29.26 5.36 15.63
C GLY A 483 -29.45 6.12 16.95
N LYS A 484 -28.61 5.86 17.96
CA LYS A 484 -28.66 6.49 19.29
C LYS A 484 -27.79 7.75 19.38
N ILE A 485 -26.57 7.71 18.84
CA ILE A 485 -25.61 8.81 19.00
C ILE A 485 -25.65 9.87 17.91
N PHE A 486 -26.04 9.53 16.67
CA PHE A 486 -25.92 10.44 15.53
C PHE A 486 -26.67 11.75 15.78
N THR A 487 -25.98 12.86 15.56
CA THR A 487 -26.54 14.22 15.62
C THR A 487 -26.63 14.72 14.20
N ARG A 488 -27.73 15.43 13.84
CA ARG A 488 -27.89 15.94 12.48
C ARG A 488 -26.71 16.85 12.14
N LEU A 489 -26.16 16.72 10.95
CA LEU A 489 -25.06 17.55 10.47
C LEU A 489 -25.64 18.69 9.62
N LYS A 490 -25.04 19.88 9.72
CA LYS A 490 -25.35 20.98 8.80
C LYS A 490 -24.73 20.65 7.45
N VAL A 491 -25.56 20.72 6.40
CA VAL A 491 -25.15 20.46 5.02
C VAL A 491 -25.57 21.66 4.18
N VAL A 492 -24.61 22.19 3.41
CA VAL A 492 -24.81 23.30 2.46
C VAL A 492 -24.42 22.84 1.05
N ARG A 493 -25.11 23.37 0.04
CA ARG A 493 -24.83 23.07 -1.37
C ARG A 493 -23.79 24.05 -1.92
N ARG A 494 -22.89 23.57 -2.79
CA ARG A 494 -21.93 24.40 -3.55
C ARG A 494 -22.30 24.38 -5.03
N LYS A 495 -22.09 25.51 -5.73
CA LYS A 495 -22.24 25.58 -7.19
C LYS A 495 -21.16 24.75 -7.89
N LYS A 496 -21.52 24.00 -8.94
CA LYS A 496 -20.59 23.14 -9.68
C LYS A 496 -19.51 23.93 -10.41
N THR A 497 -19.85 25.14 -10.88
CA THR A 497 -18.89 26.12 -11.39
C THR A 497 -18.30 26.96 -10.26
N ARG A 498 -16.95 27.10 -10.22
CA ARG A 498 -16.16 27.87 -9.24
C ARG A 498 -16.20 27.39 -7.78
N GLY A 499 -17.18 26.57 -7.37
CA GLY A 499 -17.23 25.97 -6.03
C GLY A 499 -17.62 26.95 -4.93
N GLU A 500 -18.29 28.06 -5.28
CA GLU A 500 -18.85 29.02 -4.34
C GLU A 500 -19.95 28.36 -3.48
N ILE A 501 -19.99 28.72 -2.19
CA ILE A 501 -20.98 28.24 -1.23
C ILE A 501 -22.30 28.94 -1.50
N THR A 502 -23.41 28.21 -1.46
CA THR A 502 -24.76 28.80 -1.47
C THR A 502 -25.31 28.88 -0.04
N ASP A 503 -26.12 29.89 0.24
CA ASP A 503 -26.81 30.04 1.53
C ASP A 503 -27.97 29.03 1.72
N VAL A 504 -28.12 28.09 0.80
CA VAL A 504 -29.19 27.08 0.80
C VAL A 504 -28.77 25.89 1.67
N PHE A 505 -29.43 25.77 2.82
CA PHE A 505 -29.34 24.61 3.71
C PHE A 505 -30.09 23.42 3.09
N VAL A 506 -29.50 22.23 3.18
CA VAL A 506 -30.07 20.98 2.65
C VAL A 506 -30.30 20.02 3.81
N ASP A 507 -31.53 19.53 4.02
CA ASP A 507 -31.76 18.45 5.00
C ASP A 507 -31.10 17.16 4.51
N MET A 508 -30.61 16.35 5.45
CA MET A 508 -29.87 15.13 5.16
C MET A 508 -30.70 14.08 4.40
N SER A 509 -32.04 14.17 4.42
CA SER A 509 -32.92 13.30 3.64
C SER A 509 -33.17 13.80 2.21
N SER A 510 -32.95 15.08 1.94
CA SER A 510 -33.20 15.80 0.68
C SER A 510 -31.96 15.96 -0.21
N ILE A 511 -30.85 15.28 0.09
CA ILE A 511 -29.61 15.44 -0.66
C ILE A 511 -29.68 14.95 -2.13
N LEU A 512 -30.69 14.14 -2.44
CA LEU A 512 -30.99 13.61 -3.78
C LEU A 512 -32.09 14.40 -4.49
N ASP A 513 -32.63 15.45 -3.88
CA ASP A 513 -33.75 16.19 -4.45
C ASP A 513 -33.27 17.04 -5.65
N PRO A 514 -34.06 17.12 -6.74
CA PRO A 514 -33.77 17.92 -7.93
C PRO A 514 -33.44 19.39 -7.60
N TYR A 515 -32.55 20.00 -8.37
CA TYR A 515 -32.16 21.40 -8.19
C TYR A 515 -31.71 22.07 -9.49
N GLU A 516 -31.48 23.39 -9.44
CA GLU A 516 -31.23 24.26 -10.60
C GLU A 516 -30.13 23.75 -11.56
N GLU A 517 -29.04 23.16 -11.04
CA GLU A 517 -27.94 22.64 -11.86
C GLU A 517 -28.07 21.14 -12.20
N CYS A 518 -29.01 20.39 -11.58
CA CYS A 518 -29.21 18.97 -11.82
C CYS A 518 -30.62 18.48 -11.41
N SER A 519 -31.40 18.05 -12.39
CA SER A 519 -32.79 17.58 -12.21
C SER A 519 -32.94 16.14 -11.71
N ALA A 520 -31.87 15.33 -11.73
CA ALA A 520 -31.89 13.93 -11.30
C ALA A 520 -30.50 13.45 -10.82
N PRO A 521 -30.04 13.89 -9.63
CA PRO A 521 -28.69 13.57 -9.14
C PRO A 521 -28.55 12.07 -8.81
N ARG A 522 -27.65 11.37 -9.50
CA ARG A 522 -27.38 9.93 -9.28
C ARG A 522 -26.20 9.67 -8.35
N THR A 523 -25.23 10.59 -8.34
CA THR A 523 -23.94 10.50 -7.65
C THR A 523 -23.74 11.73 -6.76
N VAL A 524 -23.59 11.55 -5.46
CA VAL A 524 -23.43 12.66 -4.50
C VAL A 524 -22.06 12.56 -3.82
N LEU A 525 -21.23 13.59 -3.99
CA LEU A 525 -19.94 13.73 -3.33
C LEU A 525 -20.09 14.52 -2.03
N ILE A 526 -19.52 14.01 -0.94
CA ILE A 526 -19.56 14.65 0.37
C ILE A 526 -18.14 14.90 0.88
N GLU A 527 -17.81 16.18 0.98
CA GLU A 527 -16.51 16.73 1.35
C GLU A 527 -16.51 17.28 2.79
N GLY A 528 -15.43 17.97 3.17
CA GLY A 528 -15.25 18.57 4.51
C GLY A 528 -13.91 18.20 5.11
N GLU A 529 -13.54 18.89 6.19
CA GLU A 529 -12.25 18.70 6.86
C GLU A 529 -12.10 17.30 7.50
N PRO A 530 -10.88 16.86 7.84
CA PRO A 530 -10.64 15.66 8.64
C PRO A 530 -11.46 15.65 9.94
N GLY A 531 -11.94 14.48 10.36
CA GLY A 531 -12.72 14.32 11.59
C GLY A 531 -14.21 14.71 11.51
N MET A 532 -14.62 15.57 10.57
CA MET A 532 -15.98 16.19 10.55
C MET A 532 -17.19 15.25 10.45
N GLY A 533 -17.00 13.93 10.24
CA GLY A 533 -18.09 12.95 10.29
C GLY A 533 -18.56 12.37 8.94
N LYS A 534 -17.77 12.53 7.85
CA LYS A 534 -18.13 12.05 6.50
C LYS A 534 -18.50 10.56 6.42
N THR A 535 -17.66 9.69 6.96
CA THR A 535 -17.91 8.24 7.02
C THR A 535 -19.15 7.91 7.86
N THR A 536 -19.31 8.61 8.98
CA THR A 536 -20.44 8.50 9.91
C THR A 536 -21.77 8.91 9.27
N TYR A 537 -21.76 9.97 8.46
CA TYR A 537 -22.92 10.42 7.69
C TYR A 537 -23.34 9.36 6.67
N CYS A 538 -22.40 8.80 5.90
CA CYS A 538 -22.74 7.83 4.87
C CYS A 538 -23.31 6.54 5.49
N LYS A 539 -22.71 6.05 6.58
CA LYS A 539 -23.27 4.94 7.37
C LYS A 539 -24.70 5.20 7.89
N LYS A 540 -25.18 6.44 7.93
CA LYS A 540 -26.57 6.79 8.31
C LYS A 540 -27.54 6.79 7.11
N VAL A 541 -27.06 7.16 5.92
CA VAL A 541 -27.89 7.46 4.73
C VAL A 541 -27.91 6.31 3.71
N LEU A 542 -26.95 5.37 3.78
CA LEU A 542 -26.79 4.23 2.86
C LEU A 542 -27.99 3.27 2.66
N PRO A 543 -29.07 3.20 3.49
CA PRO A 543 -30.24 2.36 3.18
C PRO A 543 -31.10 2.76 1.96
N LYS A 544 -30.71 3.79 1.19
CA LYS A 544 -31.31 4.18 -0.10
C LYS A 544 -30.21 4.23 -1.16
N CYS A 545 -30.22 3.29 -2.10
CA CYS A 545 -29.09 3.04 -3.01
C CYS A 545 -28.86 4.16 -4.05
N HIS A 546 -27.91 5.04 -3.74
CA HIS A 546 -27.19 5.91 -4.68
C HIS A 546 -25.69 5.87 -4.34
N ILE A 547 -24.82 6.18 -5.30
CA ILE A 547 -23.38 6.21 -5.04
C ILE A 547 -23.05 7.49 -4.26
N VAL A 548 -22.89 7.34 -2.94
CA VAL A 548 -22.42 8.40 -2.04
C VAL A 548 -20.92 8.25 -1.84
N ALA A 549 -20.15 9.13 -2.48
CA ALA A 549 -18.69 9.14 -2.36
C ALA A 549 -18.26 10.07 -1.23
N THR A 550 -17.45 9.58 -0.28
CA THR A 550 -16.75 10.43 0.69
C THR A 550 -15.32 10.66 0.25
N ALA A 551 -14.86 11.92 0.25
CA ALA A 551 -13.47 12.27 0.00
C ALA A 551 -12.96 13.29 1.02
N ARG A 552 -11.63 13.34 1.19
CA ARG A 552 -10.95 14.53 1.76
C ARG A 552 -10.99 15.64 0.71
N HIS A 553 -10.83 16.90 1.10
CA HIS A 553 -10.99 18.04 0.18
C HIS A 553 -10.00 17.98 -1.02
N GLU A 554 -8.82 17.40 -0.82
CA GLU A 554 -7.76 17.25 -1.81
C GLU A 554 -8.11 16.16 -2.83
N ALA A 555 -8.49 14.97 -2.35
CA ALA A 555 -8.93 13.86 -3.20
C ALA A 555 -10.26 14.17 -3.90
N GLY A 556 -11.14 14.93 -3.23
CA GLY A 556 -12.42 15.39 -3.77
C GLY A 556 -12.27 16.20 -5.04
N LYS A 557 -11.25 17.07 -5.14
CA LYS A 557 -10.95 17.87 -6.35
C LYS A 557 -10.84 17.03 -7.63
N GLU A 558 -10.33 15.80 -7.54
CA GLU A 558 -10.19 14.94 -8.72
C GLU A 558 -11.49 14.19 -9.08
N VAL A 559 -12.20 13.63 -8.09
CA VAL A 559 -13.47 12.92 -8.35
C VAL A 559 -14.69 13.83 -8.54
N ARG A 560 -14.64 15.12 -8.13
CA ARG A 560 -15.70 16.14 -8.37
C ARG A 560 -16.20 16.16 -9.81
N LYS A 561 -15.31 15.91 -10.78
CA LYS A 561 -15.59 15.91 -12.22
C LYS A 561 -16.62 14.83 -12.62
N CYS A 562 -16.73 13.76 -11.85
CA CYS A 562 -17.56 12.58 -12.11
C CYS A 562 -18.79 12.48 -11.19
N CYS A 563 -19.14 13.56 -10.46
CA CYS A 563 -20.24 13.57 -9.50
C CYS A 563 -21.36 14.54 -9.92
N ASP A 564 -22.60 14.21 -9.57
CA ASP A 564 -23.80 14.95 -9.98
C ASP A 564 -24.20 16.02 -8.96
N ALA A 565 -23.91 15.81 -7.67
CA ALA A 565 -24.10 16.77 -6.60
C ALA A 565 -22.88 16.83 -5.66
N LEU A 566 -22.69 17.97 -4.99
CA LEU A 566 -21.57 18.25 -4.09
C LEU A 566 -22.04 18.85 -2.76
N LEU A 567 -21.62 18.24 -1.65
CA LEU A 567 -21.93 18.61 -0.28
C LEU A 567 -20.65 18.77 0.54
N GLN A 568 -20.70 19.51 1.64
CA GLN A 568 -19.58 19.63 2.59
C GLN A 568 -20.07 19.44 4.03
N ILE A 569 -19.26 18.76 4.86
CA ILE A 569 -19.49 18.63 6.30
C ILE A 569 -18.55 19.56 7.07
N GLU A 570 -19.15 20.50 7.78
CA GLU A 570 -18.45 21.57 8.50
C GLU A 570 -18.03 21.17 9.93
N GLY A 571 -18.54 20.06 10.47
CA GLY A 571 -18.24 19.54 11.81
C GLY A 571 -19.41 19.63 12.79
N PHE A 572 -19.10 19.64 14.07
CA PHE A 572 -20.06 19.93 15.13
C PHE A 572 -20.18 21.44 15.36
N THR A 573 -21.42 21.95 15.30
CA THR A 573 -21.77 23.26 15.87
C THR A 573 -21.75 23.17 17.40
N GLU A 574 -21.81 24.32 18.09
CA GLU A 574 -21.89 24.33 19.56
C GLU A 574 -23.10 23.56 20.11
N GLU A 575 -24.24 23.58 19.40
CA GLU A 575 -25.40 22.74 19.70
C GLU A 575 -25.12 21.25 19.46
N HIS A 576 -24.38 20.89 18.41
CA HIS A 576 -24.04 19.49 18.14
C HIS A 576 -23.05 18.95 19.17
N VAL A 577 -22.06 19.75 19.59
CA VAL A 577 -21.14 19.41 20.69
C VAL A 577 -21.94 19.16 21.97
N LYS A 578 -22.78 20.12 22.38
CA LYS A 578 -23.63 20.00 23.58
C LYS A 578 -24.52 18.76 23.51
N GLY A 579 -25.19 18.54 22.38
CA GLY A 579 -26.03 17.36 22.14
C GLY A 579 -25.25 16.04 22.16
N PHE A 580 -24.00 16.01 21.69
CA PHE A 580 -23.13 14.84 21.80
C PHE A 580 -22.71 14.58 23.25
N VAL A 581 -22.25 15.62 23.97
CA VAL A 581 -21.84 15.54 25.38
C VAL A 581 -22.99 15.02 26.26
N THR A 582 -24.20 15.56 26.08
CA THR A 582 -25.39 15.07 26.82
C THR A 582 -25.77 13.63 26.46
N LYS A 583 -25.58 13.18 25.22
CA LYS A 583 -25.81 11.79 24.81
C LYS A 583 -24.75 10.81 25.35
N TYR A 584 -23.49 11.23 25.38
CA TYR A 584 -22.38 10.43 25.90
C TYR A 584 -22.57 10.21 27.41
N PHE A 585 -22.76 11.29 28.16
CA PHE A 585 -22.94 11.27 29.61
C PHE A 585 -24.40 11.08 30.04
N LYS A 586 -25.15 10.21 29.37
CA LYS A 586 -26.59 10.02 29.62
C LYS A 586 -26.89 9.65 31.09
N GLU A 587 -25.98 8.92 31.73
CA GLU A 587 -26.11 8.45 33.12
C GLU A 587 -25.28 9.29 34.12
N ARG A 588 -24.47 10.24 33.64
CA ARG A 588 -23.57 11.11 34.43
C ARG A 588 -23.77 12.58 34.04
N THR A 589 -25.00 13.07 34.21
CA THR A 589 -25.41 14.43 33.77
C THR A 589 -24.65 15.56 34.47
N ASP A 590 -24.03 15.28 35.62
CA ASP A 590 -23.07 16.14 36.31
C ASP A 590 -21.83 16.43 35.46
N LEU A 591 -21.22 15.39 34.89
CA LEU A 591 -20.05 15.50 34.00
C LEU A 591 -20.42 16.19 32.69
N ALA A 592 -21.59 15.86 32.12
CA ALA A 592 -22.13 16.52 30.94
C ALA A 592 -22.20 18.04 31.12
N THR A 593 -22.66 18.48 32.30
CA THR A 593 -22.84 19.88 32.66
C THR A 593 -21.48 20.57 32.88
N LYS A 594 -20.56 19.95 33.64
CA LYS A 594 -19.18 20.45 33.85
C LYS A 594 -18.46 20.67 32.51
N LEU A 595 -18.47 19.67 31.62
CA LEU A 595 -17.79 19.76 30.32
C LEU A 595 -18.41 20.83 29.42
N SER A 596 -19.75 20.87 29.33
CA SER A 596 -20.46 21.88 28.53
C SER A 596 -20.18 23.30 29.01
N GLN A 597 -20.15 23.51 30.34
CA GLN A 597 -19.85 24.82 30.95
C GLN A 597 -18.40 25.24 30.72
N ARG A 598 -17.44 24.31 30.72
CA ARG A 598 -16.04 24.59 30.36
C ARG A 598 -15.93 24.95 28.87
N MET A 599 -16.56 24.19 27.98
CA MET A 599 -16.56 24.44 26.54
C MET A 599 -17.21 25.78 26.15
N SER A 600 -18.29 26.22 26.83
CA SER A 600 -18.90 27.53 26.54
C SER A 600 -18.02 28.73 26.95
N ARG A 601 -17.10 28.53 27.92
CA ARG A 601 -16.17 29.57 28.41
C ARG A 601 -14.88 29.61 27.61
N ASP A 602 -14.38 28.46 27.17
CA ASP A 602 -13.09 28.32 26.50
C ASP A 602 -13.25 28.14 24.98
N LYS A 603 -12.89 29.18 24.23
CA LYS A 603 -12.99 29.22 22.77
C LYS A 603 -12.07 28.19 22.09
N ASN A 604 -10.90 27.89 22.66
CA ASN A 604 -9.97 26.92 22.09
C ASN A 604 -10.51 25.49 22.26
N LEU A 605 -11.07 25.18 23.44
CA LEU A 605 -11.78 23.92 23.70
C LEU A 605 -13.01 23.76 22.80
N ARG A 606 -13.78 24.84 22.58
CA ARG A 606 -14.93 24.82 21.66
C ARG A 606 -14.53 24.60 20.20
N GLU A 607 -13.46 25.25 19.73
CA GLU A 607 -12.92 25.02 18.38
C GLU A 607 -12.35 23.61 18.22
N LEU A 608 -11.69 23.08 19.25
CA LEU A 608 -11.22 21.70 19.27
C LEU A 608 -12.39 20.70 19.20
N ALA A 609 -13.47 20.98 19.92
CA ALA A 609 -14.70 20.20 19.98
C ALA A 609 -15.52 20.22 18.67
N ALA A 610 -15.35 21.24 17.82
CA ALA A 610 -15.97 21.27 16.49
C ALA A 610 -15.58 20.04 15.63
N ASN A 611 -14.46 19.39 15.95
CA ASN A 611 -14.14 18.05 15.48
C ASN A 611 -14.81 16.96 16.38
N PRO A 612 -15.72 16.14 15.84
CA PRO A 612 -16.40 15.06 16.57
C PRO A 612 -15.49 14.11 17.34
N LEU A 613 -14.32 13.77 16.79
CA LEU A 613 -13.38 12.82 17.41
C LEU A 613 -12.71 13.43 18.65
N ASN A 614 -12.39 14.71 18.58
CA ASN A 614 -11.87 15.46 19.73
C ASN A 614 -12.94 15.69 20.80
N THR A 615 -14.21 15.92 20.41
CA THR A 615 -15.33 15.96 21.38
C THR A 615 -15.44 14.63 22.15
N ALA A 616 -15.34 13.49 21.45
CA ALA A 616 -15.36 12.18 22.10
C ALA A 616 -14.17 11.99 23.06
N LEU A 617 -12.96 12.42 22.66
CA LEU A 617 -11.79 12.39 23.54
C LEU A 617 -11.93 13.30 24.78
N LEU A 618 -12.51 14.49 24.62
CA LEU A 618 -12.80 15.41 25.73
C LEU A 618 -13.86 14.87 26.68
N CYS A 619 -14.85 14.13 26.19
CA CYS A 619 -15.77 13.38 27.04
C CYS A 619 -15.02 12.30 27.84
N LEU A 620 -14.19 11.51 27.17
CA LEU A 620 -13.45 10.41 27.80
C LEU A 620 -12.47 10.89 28.88
N LEU A 621 -11.79 12.03 28.69
CA LEU A 621 -10.99 12.69 29.74
C LEU A 621 -11.85 13.24 30.88
N CYS A 622 -12.99 13.86 30.56
CA CYS A 622 -13.91 14.39 31.56
C CYS A 622 -14.49 13.27 32.45
N GLU A 623 -14.64 12.07 31.89
CA GLU A 623 -14.97 10.84 32.62
C GLU A 623 -13.81 10.37 33.52
N GLU A 624 -12.59 10.29 32.98
CA GLU A 624 -11.39 9.80 33.69
C GLU A 624 -10.94 10.73 34.84
N PHE A 625 -11.12 12.04 34.69
CA PHE A 625 -10.77 13.07 35.69
C PHE A 625 -12.00 13.66 36.42
N GLU A 626 -13.13 12.94 36.49
CA GLU A 626 -14.36 13.33 37.21
C GLU A 626 -14.86 14.77 36.96
N GLY A 627 -14.57 15.29 35.77
CA GLY A 627 -14.95 16.61 35.30
C GLY A 627 -13.98 17.75 35.62
N THR A 628 -12.86 17.50 36.30
CA THR A 628 -11.75 18.47 36.41
C THR A 628 -10.82 18.35 35.20
N LEU A 629 -11.07 19.16 34.17
CA LEU A 629 -10.13 19.36 33.05
C LEU A 629 -9.12 20.47 33.38
N PRO A 630 -7.85 20.37 32.94
CA PRO A 630 -6.84 21.40 33.18
C PRO A 630 -7.20 22.80 32.67
N GLU A 631 -6.67 23.83 33.34
CA GLU A 631 -6.77 25.21 32.85
C GLU A 631 -5.87 25.50 31.63
N SER A 632 -4.65 24.93 31.60
CA SER A 632 -3.70 25.13 30.49
C SER A 632 -3.90 24.12 29.37
N ARG A 633 -3.71 24.58 28.13
CA ARG A 633 -3.87 23.75 26.95
C ARG A 633 -2.74 22.73 26.83
N ALA A 634 -1.54 23.07 27.31
CA ALA A 634 -0.42 22.14 27.36
C ALA A 634 -0.67 20.93 28.27
N GLN A 635 -1.20 21.15 29.49
CA GLN A 635 -1.56 20.06 30.39
C GLN A 635 -2.67 19.19 29.80
N LEU A 636 -3.74 19.80 29.24
CA LEU A 636 -4.83 19.06 28.60
C LEU A 636 -4.33 18.07 27.52
N TYR A 637 -3.33 18.45 26.72
CA TYR A 637 -2.75 17.57 25.70
C TYR A 637 -1.79 16.53 26.27
N LEU A 638 -1.08 16.83 27.37
CA LEU A 638 -0.30 15.82 28.09
C LEU A 638 -1.23 14.77 28.70
N ASP A 639 -2.36 15.16 29.28
CA ASP A 639 -3.36 14.26 29.84
C ASP A 639 -4.05 13.42 28.73
N MET A 640 -4.32 14.01 27.55
CA MET A 640 -4.74 13.26 26.36
C MET A 640 -3.74 12.17 25.98
N VAL A 641 -2.45 12.51 25.95
CA VAL A 641 -1.39 11.56 25.59
C VAL A 641 -1.25 10.48 26.65
N GLU A 642 -1.29 10.83 27.93
CA GLU A 642 -1.15 9.88 29.03
C GLU A 642 -2.35 8.91 29.10
N CYS A 643 -3.58 9.41 28.97
CA CYS A 643 -4.81 8.60 28.85
C CYS A 643 -4.68 7.56 27.72
N VAL A 644 -4.26 7.99 26.53
CA VAL A 644 -4.07 7.12 25.36
C VAL A 644 -2.99 6.06 25.61
N LEU A 645 -1.86 6.45 26.25
CA LEU A 645 -0.77 5.52 26.59
C LEU A 645 -1.17 4.52 27.70
N ARG A 646 -1.94 4.95 28.70
CA ARG A 646 -2.51 4.07 29.76
C ARG A 646 -3.38 2.99 29.12
N ARG A 647 -4.28 3.38 28.20
CA ARG A 647 -5.14 2.44 27.46
C ARG A 647 -4.38 1.53 26.50
N TYR A 648 -3.36 2.03 25.81
CA TYR A 648 -2.45 1.19 25.00
C TYR A 648 -1.80 0.08 25.83
N ARG A 649 -1.29 0.40 27.03
CA ARG A 649 -0.68 -0.59 27.93
C ARG A 649 -1.69 -1.64 28.42
N LYS A 650 -2.88 -1.21 28.84
CA LYS A 650 -3.98 -2.11 29.26
C LYS A 650 -4.32 -3.10 28.14
N ARG A 651 -4.48 -2.64 26.90
CA ARG A 651 -4.73 -3.47 25.71
C ARG A 651 -3.60 -4.46 25.41
N LYS A 652 -2.35 -4.11 25.72
CA LYS A 652 -1.17 -4.98 25.55
C LYS A 652 -0.90 -5.92 26.73
N GLY A 653 -1.73 -5.90 27.78
CA GLY A 653 -1.50 -6.70 29.00
C GLY A 653 -0.28 -6.26 29.81
N LEU A 654 0.18 -5.02 29.64
CA LEU A 654 1.38 -4.50 30.31
C LEU A 654 1.01 -3.91 31.69
N LEU A 655 1.74 -4.32 32.73
CA LEU A 655 1.50 -3.91 34.12
C LEU A 655 1.39 -2.39 34.32
N GLU A 656 0.45 -1.98 35.17
CA GLU A 656 0.07 -0.58 35.44
C GLU A 656 1.04 0.19 36.34
N LYS A 657 1.98 -0.48 37.02
CA LYS A 657 2.93 0.13 37.98
C LYS A 657 4.08 0.94 37.35
N ILE A 658 3.86 1.59 36.21
CA ILE A 658 4.77 2.63 35.70
C ILE A 658 4.11 3.97 35.97
N GLY A 659 4.87 4.91 36.57
CA GLY A 659 4.38 6.23 36.96
C GLY A 659 4.06 7.11 35.74
N ASP A 660 4.95 8.04 35.42
CA ASP A 660 4.79 8.90 34.24
C ASP A 660 5.06 8.10 32.95
N LEU A 661 3.97 7.76 32.24
CA LEU A 661 4.05 7.04 30.95
C LEU A 661 4.62 7.91 29.83
N THR A 662 4.44 9.23 29.90
CA THR A 662 4.97 10.19 28.94
C THR A 662 6.50 10.22 29.00
N ASN A 663 7.08 10.04 30.19
CA ASN A 663 8.51 9.82 30.37
C ASN A 663 8.96 8.40 29.96
N HIS A 664 8.17 7.35 30.23
CA HIS A 664 8.50 5.98 29.81
C HIS A 664 8.57 5.81 28.29
N TYR A 665 7.62 6.41 27.55
CA TYR A 665 7.58 6.40 26.09
C TYR A 665 8.27 7.63 25.45
N LYS A 666 9.02 8.42 26.23
CA LYS A 666 9.69 9.65 25.76
C LYS A 666 10.52 9.46 24.47
N PRO A 667 11.25 8.35 24.25
CA PRO A 667 11.96 8.12 22.99
C PRO A 667 11.02 8.05 21.77
N GLN A 668 9.93 7.28 21.87
CA GLN A 668 8.92 7.17 20.82
C GLN A 668 8.20 8.51 20.59
N LEU A 669 7.74 9.16 21.67
CA LEU A 669 7.04 10.45 21.59
C LEU A 669 7.94 11.57 21.03
N ASN A 670 9.23 11.57 21.35
CA ASN A 670 10.20 12.49 20.73
C ASN A 670 10.45 12.17 19.25
N HIS A 671 10.42 10.89 18.84
CA HIS A 671 10.51 10.55 17.42
C HIS A 671 9.27 11.03 16.65
N LEU A 672 8.07 10.79 17.20
CA LEU A 672 6.81 11.30 16.67
C LEU A 672 6.79 12.83 16.58
N GLY A 673 7.27 13.50 17.64
CA GLY A 673 7.40 14.96 17.69
C GLY A 673 8.44 15.52 16.73
N LYS A 674 9.53 14.80 16.48
CA LYS A 674 10.51 15.16 15.44
C LYS A 674 9.86 15.12 14.06
N VAL A 675 9.12 14.05 13.74
CA VAL A 675 8.37 13.94 12.47
C VAL A 675 7.32 15.06 12.37
N ALA A 676 6.61 15.35 13.45
CA ALA A 676 5.64 16.45 13.51
C ALA A 676 6.27 17.83 13.24
N PHE A 677 7.42 18.10 13.86
CA PHE A 677 8.14 19.39 13.75
C PHE A 677 8.66 19.65 12.34
N TYR A 678 9.40 18.70 11.75
CA TYR A 678 9.86 18.84 10.36
C TYR A 678 8.67 18.89 9.38
N GLY A 679 7.61 18.10 9.64
CA GLY A 679 6.36 18.21 8.89
C GLY A 679 5.78 19.63 8.90
N LEU A 680 5.70 20.30 10.06
CA LEU A 680 5.19 21.67 10.14
C LEU A 680 6.14 22.72 9.50
N LEU A 681 7.45 22.47 9.47
CA LEU A 681 8.39 23.35 8.77
C LEU A 681 8.24 23.28 7.25
N ASP A 682 7.89 22.10 6.72
CA ASP A 682 7.72 21.79 5.30
C ASP A 682 6.24 21.86 4.82
N ASP A 683 5.33 22.37 5.68
CA ASP A 683 3.85 22.39 5.49
C ASP A 683 3.22 21.03 5.11
N LYS A 684 3.80 19.96 5.65
CA LYS A 684 3.43 18.56 5.41
C LYS A 684 2.58 18.00 6.56
N LEU A 685 1.42 17.44 6.21
CA LEU A 685 0.45 16.87 7.17
C LEU A 685 0.35 15.34 7.11
N ASP A 686 0.98 14.70 6.12
CA ASP A 686 1.08 13.24 5.98
C ASP A 686 2.53 12.77 5.84
N PHE A 687 2.80 11.52 6.22
CA PHE A 687 4.15 10.95 6.33
C PHE A 687 4.16 9.51 5.80
N ASN A 688 5.22 9.10 5.11
CA ASN A 688 5.39 7.70 4.72
C ASN A 688 5.90 6.84 5.90
N GLU A 689 5.68 5.52 5.85
CA GLU A 689 6.20 4.58 6.87
C GLU A 689 7.71 4.72 7.11
N SER A 690 8.48 4.97 6.04
CA SER A 690 9.93 5.20 6.08
C SER A 690 10.34 6.42 6.93
N GLU A 691 9.44 7.38 7.14
CA GLU A 691 9.68 8.59 7.94
C GLU A 691 9.49 8.31 9.44
N LEU A 692 8.63 7.34 9.80
CA LEU A 692 8.43 6.85 11.17
C LEU A 692 9.47 5.80 11.62
N ARG A 693 10.28 5.30 10.68
CA ARG A 693 11.45 4.42 10.88
C ARG A 693 11.12 3.23 11.81
N ASN A 694 12.07 2.86 12.68
CA ASN A 694 12.02 1.69 13.55
C ASN A 694 10.87 1.73 14.58
N HIS A 695 10.21 2.88 14.77
CA HIS A 695 9.09 3.03 15.71
C HIS A 695 7.72 3.06 15.03
N ALA A 696 7.64 2.87 13.70
CA ALA A 696 6.38 2.92 12.95
C ALA A 696 5.28 2.04 13.56
N LYS A 697 5.61 0.81 13.98
CA LYS A 697 4.65 -0.12 14.60
C LYS A 697 4.13 0.40 15.96
N ASP A 698 5.02 0.79 16.86
CA ASP A 698 4.62 1.30 18.19
C ASP A 698 3.80 2.59 18.07
N LEU A 699 4.25 3.53 17.24
CA LEU A 699 3.63 4.86 17.08
C LEU A 699 2.26 4.80 16.42
N THR A 700 2.00 3.81 15.58
CA THR A 700 0.70 3.60 14.94
C THR A 700 -0.26 2.88 15.86
N GLU A 701 0.23 1.94 16.68
CA GLU A 701 -0.58 1.29 17.71
C GLU A 701 -0.93 2.20 18.89
N PHE A 702 -0.18 3.29 19.13
CA PHE A 702 -0.57 4.36 20.07
C PHE A 702 -1.84 5.11 19.65
N GLY A 703 -2.21 5.11 18.36
CA GLY A 703 -3.47 5.74 17.90
C GLY A 703 -3.44 7.26 17.68
N PHE A 704 -2.31 7.95 17.89
CA PHE A 704 -2.16 9.38 17.55
C PHE A 704 -2.10 9.66 16.03
N LEU A 705 -1.86 8.60 15.24
CA LEU A 705 -1.76 8.63 13.78
C LEU A 705 -2.90 7.85 13.14
N SER A 706 -3.55 8.46 12.15
CA SER A 706 -4.44 7.78 11.21
C SER A 706 -3.62 7.15 10.08
N VAL A 707 -3.88 5.87 9.79
CA VAL A 707 -3.22 5.11 8.71
C VAL A 707 -4.10 5.12 7.46
N GLN A 708 -3.51 5.33 6.29
CA GLN A 708 -4.20 5.33 5.00
C GLN A 708 -3.43 4.49 3.97
N PRO A 709 -4.10 3.62 3.19
CA PRO A 709 -3.48 3.03 2.01
C PRO A 709 -3.26 4.11 0.95
N GLY A 710 -2.02 4.25 0.47
CA GLY A 710 -1.62 5.21 -0.55
C GLY A 710 -2.32 4.97 -1.90
N GLY A 711 -2.46 6.04 -2.69
CA GLY A 711 -3.28 6.05 -3.91
C GLY A 711 -2.77 5.18 -5.07
N SER A 712 -1.63 4.50 -4.95
CA SER A 712 -1.07 3.65 -5.99
C SER A 712 -1.55 2.20 -5.88
N LYS A 713 -2.33 1.75 -6.86
CA LYS A 713 -2.73 0.33 -7.01
C LYS A 713 -1.55 -0.61 -7.34
N LEU A 714 -0.38 -0.07 -7.68
CA LEU A 714 0.82 -0.83 -8.06
C LEU A 714 1.90 -0.91 -6.96
N ARG A 715 1.84 -0.02 -5.96
CA ARG A 715 2.63 -0.10 -4.71
C ARG A 715 1.80 0.52 -3.59
N GLN A 716 1.20 -0.32 -2.74
CA GLN A 716 0.53 0.15 -1.52
C GLN A 716 1.59 0.65 -0.53
N THR A 717 1.79 1.96 -0.47
CA THR A 717 2.54 2.63 0.61
C THR A 717 1.57 3.09 1.68
N LEU A 718 1.89 2.89 2.97
CA LEU A 718 1.07 3.40 4.05
C LEU A 718 1.44 4.87 4.33
N HIS A 719 0.44 5.74 4.27
CA HIS A 719 0.53 7.15 4.64
C HIS A 719 -0.07 7.35 6.04
N TYR A 720 0.62 8.10 6.88
CA TYR A 720 0.27 8.38 8.25
C TYR A 720 0.00 9.87 8.42
N ALA A 721 -1.07 10.25 9.12
CA ALA A 721 -1.37 11.65 9.41
C ALA A 721 -1.90 11.79 10.84
N PHE A 722 -1.50 12.84 11.56
CA PHE A 722 -2.02 13.11 12.90
C PHE A 722 -3.55 13.24 12.90
N LEU A 723 -4.21 12.81 13.97
CA LEU A 723 -5.68 12.91 14.12
C LEU A 723 -6.21 14.34 13.93
N HIS A 724 -5.40 15.35 14.27
CA HIS A 724 -5.68 16.77 14.07
C HIS A 724 -4.38 17.58 14.03
N LYS A 725 -4.36 18.74 13.34
CA LYS A 725 -3.17 19.61 13.26
C LYS A 725 -2.65 20.04 14.64
N SER A 726 -3.54 20.25 15.61
CA SER A 726 -3.12 20.60 16.97
C SER A 726 -2.36 19.49 17.71
N PHE A 727 -2.58 18.21 17.38
CA PHE A 727 -1.74 17.12 17.88
C PHE A 727 -0.34 17.16 17.24
N GLN A 728 -0.25 17.49 15.95
CA GLN A 728 1.04 17.71 15.29
C GLN A 728 1.80 18.89 15.92
N GLU A 729 1.12 20.02 16.14
CA GLU A 729 1.68 21.21 16.81
C GLU A 729 2.14 20.91 18.25
N PHE A 730 1.34 20.14 19.00
CA PHE A 730 1.68 19.70 20.35
C PHE A 730 2.90 18.76 20.37
N PHE A 731 2.93 17.73 19.51
CA PHE A 731 4.07 16.79 19.48
C PHE A 731 5.34 17.47 18.98
N ALA A 732 5.25 18.42 18.05
CA ALA A 732 6.37 19.27 17.65
C ALA A 732 6.93 20.08 18.83
N ALA A 733 6.05 20.71 19.62
CA ALA A 733 6.43 21.42 20.84
C ALA A 733 7.03 20.47 21.90
N PHE A 734 6.50 19.26 22.06
CA PHE A 734 7.02 18.25 22.98
C PHE A 734 8.46 17.84 22.63
N PHE A 735 8.74 17.63 21.34
CA PHE A 735 10.10 17.36 20.85
C PHE A 735 11.03 18.54 21.12
N ILE A 736 10.65 19.76 20.77
CA ILE A 736 11.40 21.00 21.07
C ILE A 736 11.73 21.10 22.56
N CYS A 737 10.73 20.94 23.44
CA CYS A 737 10.96 21.01 24.89
C CYS A 737 11.95 19.92 25.34
N SER A 738 11.89 18.72 24.77
CA SER A 738 12.90 17.69 25.05
C SER A 738 14.31 18.08 24.60
N GLN A 739 14.48 18.77 23.47
CA GLN A 739 15.79 19.28 23.00
C GLN A 739 16.33 20.43 23.87
N ILE A 740 15.45 21.29 24.37
CA ILE A 740 15.80 22.34 25.34
C ILE A 740 16.21 21.72 26.68
N GLN A 741 15.52 20.66 27.12
CA GLN A 741 15.84 19.92 28.35
C GLN A 741 17.16 19.14 28.28
N SER A 742 17.49 18.53 27.13
CA SER A 742 18.78 17.88 26.91
C SER A 742 19.94 18.86 26.72
N LYS A 743 19.66 20.17 26.65
CA LYS A 743 20.61 21.25 26.31
C LYS A 743 21.21 21.11 24.90
N GLU A 744 20.56 20.35 24.03
CA GLU A 744 20.92 20.21 22.60
C GLU A 744 20.49 21.44 21.79
N MET A 745 19.47 22.16 22.26
CA MET A 745 18.95 23.41 21.69
C MET A 745 18.79 24.46 22.79
N LYS A 746 19.14 25.72 22.53
CA LYS A 746 18.87 26.82 23.47
C LYS A 746 17.46 27.42 23.25
N PRO A 747 16.79 27.93 24.30
CA PRO A 747 15.51 28.64 24.15
C PRO A 747 15.54 29.77 23.12
N GLU A 748 16.68 30.46 23.01
CA GLU A 748 16.91 31.55 22.06
C GLU A 748 16.81 31.10 20.59
N GLU A 749 17.12 29.83 20.28
CA GLU A 749 17.05 29.28 18.92
C GLU A 749 15.61 29.05 18.45
N LEU A 750 14.63 29.07 19.37
CA LEU A 750 13.21 28.96 19.06
C LEU A 750 12.59 30.29 18.58
N VAL A 751 13.39 31.36 18.53
CA VAL A 751 12.88 32.72 18.33
C VAL A 751 13.32 33.26 16.97
N SER A 752 12.46 33.04 15.98
CA SER A 752 12.50 33.72 14.68
C SER A 752 11.11 34.25 14.32
N ALA A 753 11.03 35.24 13.43
CA ALA A 753 9.76 35.84 13.01
C ALA A 753 8.73 34.80 12.51
N ARG A 754 9.19 33.67 11.94
CA ARG A 754 8.35 32.55 11.49
C ARG A 754 7.51 31.95 12.63
N TYR A 755 8.02 31.91 13.86
CA TYR A 755 7.28 31.40 15.02
C TYR A 755 6.16 32.32 15.49
N PHE A 756 6.25 33.63 15.27
CA PHE A 756 5.16 34.56 15.61
C PHE A 756 4.02 34.55 14.58
N ILE A 757 4.24 34.02 13.38
CA ILE A 757 3.27 34.07 12.27
C ILE A 757 2.72 32.67 11.97
N GLU A 758 3.59 31.73 11.62
CA GLU A 758 3.22 30.40 11.12
C GLU A 758 3.14 29.36 12.24
N LEU A 759 4.10 29.37 13.17
CA LEU A 759 4.29 28.31 14.17
C LEU A 759 3.90 28.70 15.60
N LYS A 760 3.02 29.70 15.77
CA LYS A 760 2.65 30.23 17.10
C LYS A 760 2.13 29.18 18.07
N GLN A 761 1.45 28.14 17.57
CA GLN A 761 0.90 27.09 18.43
C GLN A 761 1.99 26.24 19.07
N ILE A 762 3.08 25.97 18.32
CA ILE A 762 4.27 25.31 18.85
C ILE A 762 4.84 26.14 20.01
N LEU A 763 4.98 27.46 19.83
CA LEU A 763 5.49 28.34 20.87
C LEU A 763 4.61 28.34 22.15
N LEU A 764 3.29 28.47 21.98
CA LEU A 764 2.33 28.43 23.10
C LEU A 764 2.41 27.11 23.87
N PHE A 765 2.44 25.96 23.16
CA PHE A 765 2.62 24.66 23.78
C PHE A 765 4.00 24.52 24.44
N SER A 766 5.07 25.03 23.83
CA SER A 766 6.42 24.97 24.39
C SER A 766 6.54 25.76 25.69
N CYS A 767 5.95 26.95 25.78
CA CYS A 767 5.88 27.72 27.02
C CYS A 767 5.12 26.98 28.11
N GLY A 768 3.94 26.40 27.82
CA GLY A 768 3.19 25.60 28.78
C GLY A 768 3.94 24.34 29.26
N ILE A 769 4.52 23.57 28.34
CA ILE A 769 5.28 22.35 28.65
C ILE A 769 6.55 22.67 29.45
N LEU A 770 7.29 23.74 29.11
CA LEU A 770 8.46 24.15 29.89
C LEU A 770 8.04 24.68 31.27
N ALA A 771 6.94 25.43 31.37
CA ALA A 771 6.39 25.87 32.66
C ALA A 771 5.87 24.72 33.55
N MET A 772 5.75 23.50 33.05
CA MET A 772 5.49 22.32 33.89
C MET A 772 6.77 21.60 34.34
N LYS A 773 7.94 21.92 33.76
CA LYS A 773 9.15 21.11 33.92
C LYS A 773 10.41 21.88 34.36
N CYS A 774 10.56 23.15 33.99
CA CYS A 774 11.71 23.98 34.36
C CYS A 774 11.42 25.49 34.23
N ASP A 775 11.27 26.14 35.38
CA ASP A 775 10.99 27.58 35.52
C ASP A 775 12.07 28.45 34.86
N GLU A 776 13.35 28.09 35.02
CA GLU A 776 14.48 28.79 34.41
C GLU A 776 14.41 28.81 32.88
N GLN A 777 14.03 27.68 32.26
CA GLN A 777 13.99 27.54 30.80
C GLN A 777 12.83 28.33 30.18
N VAL A 778 11.66 28.38 30.84
CA VAL A 778 10.54 29.20 30.36
C VAL A 778 10.78 30.70 30.61
N VAL A 779 11.43 31.08 31.72
CA VAL A 779 11.88 32.47 31.95
C VAL A 779 12.89 32.89 30.88
N ALA A 780 13.85 32.03 30.51
CA ALA A 780 14.78 32.28 29.42
C ALA A 780 14.03 32.47 28.08
N LEU A 781 13.13 31.54 27.72
CA LEU A 781 12.32 31.64 26.50
C LEU A 781 11.50 32.94 26.44
N VAL A 782 10.84 33.34 27.54
CA VAL A 782 10.08 34.60 27.60
C VAL A 782 11.01 35.81 27.40
N LYS A 783 12.23 35.81 27.95
CA LYS A 783 13.21 36.88 27.67
C LYS A 783 13.64 36.90 26.20
N SER A 784 13.90 35.74 25.59
CA SER A 784 14.23 35.62 24.16
C SER A 784 13.10 36.18 23.29
N LEU A 785 11.85 35.83 23.59
CA LEU A 785 10.66 36.37 22.92
C LEU A 785 10.50 37.88 23.13
N THR A 786 10.78 38.38 24.33
CA THR A 786 10.74 39.83 24.64
C THR A 786 11.74 40.60 23.78
N ASN A 787 12.94 40.06 23.59
CA ASN A 787 13.95 40.66 22.70
C ASN A 787 13.46 40.71 21.24
N GLU A 788 12.74 39.71 20.77
CA GLU A 788 12.19 39.71 19.41
C GLU A 788 10.98 40.65 19.26
N VAL A 789 10.14 40.77 20.30
CA VAL A 789 9.09 41.80 20.37
C VAL A 789 9.69 43.21 20.32
N ASN A 790 10.81 43.45 21.02
CA ASN A 790 11.53 44.72 20.96
C ASN A 790 12.05 45.01 19.54
N LYS A 791 12.69 44.03 18.87
CA LYS A 791 13.19 44.18 17.49
C LYS A 791 12.07 44.47 16.49
N ASN A 792 10.90 43.86 16.66
CA ASN A 792 9.76 43.98 15.76
C ASN A 792 8.75 45.05 16.20
N GLU A 793 9.18 46.07 16.95
CA GLU A 793 8.37 47.25 17.32
C GLU A 793 7.05 46.91 18.04
N GLY A 794 7.06 45.86 18.87
CA GLY A 794 5.89 45.40 19.61
C GLY A 794 5.08 44.31 18.90
N ARG A 795 5.34 44.02 17.62
CA ARG A 795 4.71 42.90 16.92
C ARG A 795 5.07 41.59 17.62
N GLY A 796 4.07 40.74 17.81
CA GLY A 796 4.22 39.49 18.58
C GLY A 796 3.97 39.62 20.09
N ALA A 797 3.88 40.82 20.67
CA ALA A 797 3.61 41.01 22.10
C ALA A 797 2.35 40.26 22.58
N LYS A 798 1.28 40.26 21.79
CA LYS A 798 0.09 39.43 22.01
C LYS A 798 0.44 37.96 22.26
N ILE A 799 1.29 37.37 21.43
CA ILE A 799 1.61 35.94 21.47
C ILE A 799 2.44 35.63 22.72
N VAL A 800 3.30 36.55 23.15
CA VAL A 800 4.01 36.41 24.44
C VAL A 800 3.04 36.45 25.61
N LEU A 801 2.04 37.33 25.60
CA LEU A 801 0.99 37.38 26.62
C LEU A 801 0.12 36.10 26.63
N GLU A 802 -0.26 35.59 25.45
CA GLU A 802 -0.93 34.28 25.32
C GLU A 802 -0.04 33.14 25.87
N ALA A 803 1.27 33.16 25.58
CA ALA A 803 2.23 32.16 26.05
C ALA A 803 2.41 32.18 27.57
N ILE A 804 2.48 33.37 28.17
CA ILE A 804 2.55 33.55 29.63
C ILE A 804 1.27 33.06 30.31
N ASN A 805 0.11 33.26 29.67
CA ASN A 805 -1.16 32.73 30.18
C ASN A 805 -1.24 31.20 30.11
N GLU A 806 -0.64 30.55 29.10
CA GLU A 806 -0.49 29.08 29.05
C GLU A 806 0.44 28.52 30.15
N CYS A 807 1.31 29.35 30.73
CA CYS A 807 2.16 29.00 31.87
C CYS A 807 1.46 29.10 33.24
N LYS A 808 0.16 29.43 33.29
CA LYS A 808 -0.59 29.56 34.54
C LYS A 808 -0.72 28.19 35.23
N ARG A 809 -0.36 28.13 36.51
CA ARG A 809 -0.51 26.97 37.40
C ARG A 809 -1.57 27.28 38.46
N GLU A 810 -2.29 26.27 38.93
CA GLU A 810 -3.20 26.47 40.06
C GLU A 810 -2.44 26.96 41.31
N LYS A 811 -3.02 27.93 42.02
CA LYS A 811 -2.50 28.49 43.29
C LYS A 811 -1.08 29.10 43.21
N SER A 812 -0.62 29.49 42.01
CA SER A 812 0.70 30.11 41.83
C SER A 812 0.64 31.41 41.02
N ASP A 813 1.42 32.41 41.46
CA ASP A 813 1.66 33.69 40.79
C ASP A 813 2.75 33.60 39.70
N PHE A 814 3.19 32.41 39.30
CA PHE A 814 4.26 32.23 38.32
C PHE A 814 4.02 32.98 36.98
N HIS A 815 2.77 33.04 36.53
CA HIS A 815 2.37 33.83 35.35
C HIS A 815 2.54 35.35 35.57
N SER A 816 2.38 35.86 36.78
CA SER A 816 2.75 37.23 37.17
C SER A 816 4.27 37.42 37.16
N HIS A 817 5.05 36.45 37.64
CA HIS A 817 6.52 36.51 37.55
C HIS A 817 7.00 36.59 36.09
N LEU A 818 6.46 35.75 35.19
CA LEU A 818 6.75 35.81 33.76
C LEU A 818 6.29 37.12 33.12
N SER A 819 5.11 37.64 33.50
CA SER A 819 4.61 38.95 33.07
C SER A 819 5.55 40.10 33.48
N LYS A 820 6.06 40.07 34.71
CA LYS A 820 7.08 41.00 35.21
C LYS A 820 8.41 40.84 34.48
N SER A 821 8.80 39.61 34.10
CA SER A 821 9.99 39.37 33.28
C SER A 821 9.87 40.01 31.89
N PHE A 822 8.73 39.79 31.22
CA PHE A 822 8.37 40.45 29.96
C PHE A 822 8.36 41.97 30.10
N GLY A 823 7.68 42.51 31.12
CA GLY A 823 7.63 43.95 31.39
C GLY A 823 8.98 44.58 31.68
N THR A 824 9.88 43.87 32.38
CA THR A 824 11.24 44.36 32.68
C THR A 824 12.14 44.36 31.42
N GLY A 825 11.95 43.39 30.51
CA GLY A 825 12.72 43.31 29.27
C GLY A 825 12.17 44.15 28.11
N LEU A 826 10.92 44.63 28.20
CA LEU A 826 10.29 45.43 27.14
C LEU A 826 10.87 46.84 27.12
N ASN A 827 11.49 47.22 25.99
CA ASN A 827 12.22 48.49 25.83
C ASN A 827 11.54 49.44 24.82
N LEU A 828 10.21 49.33 24.68
CA LEU A 828 9.42 50.10 23.73
C LEU A 828 8.74 51.30 24.41
N THR A 829 8.77 52.46 23.76
CA THR A 829 8.03 53.66 24.18
C THR A 829 6.54 53.60 23.84
N ASN A 830 6.19 52.87 22.78
CA ASN A 830 4.82 52.68 22.29
C ASN A 830 4.52 51.18 22.16
N LEU A 831 3.37 50.73 22.67
CA LEU A 831 2.89 49.37 22.49
C LEU A 831 1.49 49.36 21.89
N TYR A 832 1.41 48.92 20.64
CA TYR A 832 0.19 48.83 19.84
C TYR A 832 -0.42 47.43 19.93
N LEU A 833 -1.52 47.28 20.66
CA LEU A 833 -2.23 46.02 20.87
C LEU A 833 -3.70 46.09 20.46
N GLN A 834 -4.09 47.02 19.59
CA GLN A 834 -5.49 47.20 19.18
C GLN A 834 -6.03 45.97 18.43
N GLY A 835 -7.31 45.62 18.64
CA GLY A 835 -7.99 44.55 17.88
C GLY A 835 -7.53 43.12 18.19
N ASN A 836 -6.68 42.92 19.21
CA ASN A 836 -5.97 41.66 19.43
C ASN A 836 -6.76 40.62 20.24
N ARG A 837 -7.93 40.96 20.79
CA ARG A 837 -8.73 40.11 21.70
C ARG A 837 -7.95 39.71 22.97
N ILE A 838 -7.21 40.65 23.54
CA ILE A 838 -6.40 40.47 24.76
C ILE A 838 -7.23 39.95 25.94
N ARG A 839 -8.49 40.41 26.09
CA ARG A 839 -9.43 40.03 27.17
C ARG A 839 -8.86 40.26 28.58
N ASP A 840 -9.61 39.90 29.61
CA ASP A 840 -9.22 40.12 31.00
C ASP A 840 -7.93 39.38 31.39
N ALA A 841 -7.76 38.12 30.98
CA ALA A 841 -6.55 37.35 31.29
C ALA A 841 -5.28 37.99 30.72
N GLY A 842 -5.32 38.46 29.46
CA GLY A 842 -4.22 39.21 28.87
C GLY A 842 -4.05 40.60 29.49
N ALA A 843 -5.14 41.27 29.88
CA ALA A 843 -5.08 42.54 30.59
C ALA A 843 -4.40 42.40 31.98
N THR A 844 -4.63 41.30 32.71
CA THR A 844 -3.91 40.97 33.94
C THR A 844 -2.41 40.77 33.69
N CYS A 845 -2.02 40.06 32.63
CA CYS A 845 -0.61 39.91 32.26
C CYS A 845 0.03 41.27 31.89
N ILE A 846 -0.68 42.13 31.16
CA ILE A 846 -0.20 43.49 30.84
C ILE A 846 -0.09 44.33 32.11
N ALA A 847 -1.05 44.27 33.02
CA ALA A 847 -1.02 44.96 34.30
C ALA A 847 0.22 44.57 35.12
N GLU A 848 0.52 43.27 35.24
CA GLU A 848 1.72 42.80 35.94
C GLU A 848 3.03 43.19 35.24
N ALA A 849 3.03 43.27 33.91
CA ALA A 849 4.18 43.76 33.13
C ALA A 849 4.42 45.27 33.33
N ILE A 850 3.37 46.10 33.27
CA ILE A 850 3.52 47.56 33.41
C ILE A 850 3.78 47.99 34.87
N LYS A 851 3.45 47.19 35.88
CA LYS A 851 3.86 47.44 37.28
C LYS A 851 5.38 47.58 37.44
N VAL A 852 6.19 46.94 36.58
CA VAL A 852 7.67 46.97 36.63
C VAL A 852 8.33 47.67 35.45
N ASN A 853 7.62 47.85 34.33
CA ASN A 853 8.16 48.53 33.15
C ASN A 853 8.36 50.05 33.39
N LYS A 854 9.46 50.60 32.86
CA LYS A 854 9.85 52.02 33.00
C LYS A 854 10.04 52.77 31.68
N THR A 855 9.82 52.10 30.55
CA THR A 855 10.15 52.58 29.19
C THR A 855 8.90 52.89 28.36
N LEU A 856 7.81 52.17 28.62
CA LEU A 856 6.53 52.28 27.95
C LEU A 856 5.75 53.48 28.47
N THR A 857 5.55 54.47 27.60
CA THR A 857 4.80 55.69 27.91
C THR A 857 3.42 55.71 27.25
N ASN A 858 3.26 55.03 26.11
CA ASN A 858 2.00 54.94 25.36
C ASN A 858 1.53 53.48 25.20
N LEU A 859 0.37 53.15 25.78
CA LEU A 859 -0.23 51.82 25.74
C LEU A 859 -1.60 51.85 25.05
N TYR A 860 -1.72 51.18 23.91
CA TYR A 860 -2.94 51.17 23.09
C TYR A 860 -3.63 49.82 23.12
N LEU A 861 -4.74 49.74 23.85
CA LEU A 861 -5.55 48.53 24.12
C LEU A 861 -6.97 48.61 23.53
N ARG A 862 -7.21 49.50 22.57
CA ARG A 862 -8.51 49.62 21.90
C ARG A 862 -9.03 48.31 21.30
N ASN A 863 -10.34 48.04 21.40
CA ASN A 863 -11.00 46.90 20.76
C ASN A 863 -10.40 45.54 21.15
N ASN A 864 -10.38 45.24 22.46
CA ASN A 864 -9.79 44.00 22.99
C ASN A 864 -10.73 43.11 23.81
N GLY A 865 -11.96 43.56 24.08
CA GLY A 865 -12.91 42.85 24.93
C GLY A 865 -12.43 42.74 26.37
N ILE A 866 -11.85 43.83 26.88
CA ILE A 866 -11.46 43.99 28.29
C ILE A 866 -12.72 44.40 29.06
N SER A 867 -13.11 43.62 30.07
CA SER A 867 -14.25 43.93 30.93
C SER A 867 -13.82 44.71 32.17
N ASP A 868 -14.77 44.97 33.08
CA ASP A 868 -14.50 45.55 34.40
C ASP A 868 -13.38 44.82 35.17
N ALA A 869 -13.24 43.50 35.00
CA ALA A 869 -12.21 42.71 35.66
C ALA A 869 -10.81 43.08 35.16
N GLY A 870 -10.58 43.09 33.84
CA GLY A 870 -9.30 43.49 33.26
C GLY A 870 -9.02 44.99 33.45
N ALA A 871 -10.05 45.83 33.42
CA ALA A 871 -9.95 47.26 33.73
C ALA A 871 -9.48 47.49 35.18
N THR A 872 -9.95 46.68 36.14
CA THR A 872 -9.51 46.73 37.54
C THR A 872 -8.02 46.42 37.67
N CYS A 873 -7.53 45.34 37.02
CA CYS A 873 -6.11 45.01 37.04
C CYS A 873 -5.23 46.11 36.42
N ILE A 874 -5.66 46.71 35.30
CA ILE A 874 -4.95 47.84 34.68
C ILE A 874 -4.95 49.05 35.62
N ALA A 875 -6.07 49.37 36.27
CA ALA A 875 -6.16 50.46 37.23
C ALA A 875 -5.19 50.27 38.42
N GLU A 876 -5.12 49.08 39.01
CA GLU A 876 -4.13 48.76 40.06
C GLU A 876 -2.68 48.96 39.60
N ALA A 877 -2.38 48.62 38.34
CA ALA A 877 -1.05 48.82 37.78
C ALA A 877 -0.74 50.31 37.53
N ILE A 878 -1.71 51.09 37.07
CA ILE A 878 -1.60 52.55 36.91
C ILE A 878 -1.47 53.28 38.27
N LYS A 879 -2.02 52.74 39.37
CA LYS A 879 -1.80 53.28 40.73
C LYS A 879 -0.32 53.32 41.13
N VAL A 880 0.53 52.43 40.58
CA VAL A 880 1.97 52.32 40.92
C VAL A 880 2.94 52.62 39.77
N ASN A 881 2.49 52.54 38.51
CA ASN A 881 3.32 52.86 37.35
C ASN A 881 3.51 54.38 37.22
N ASN A 882 4.77 54.80 37.03
CA ASN A 882 5.19 56.20 36.88
C ASN A 882 5.83 56.48 35.51
N ALA A 883 5.47 55.72 34.47
CA ALA A 883 6.03 55.84 33.12
C ALA A 883 4.94 56.09 32.06
N ILE A 884 3.78 55.45 32.19
CA ILE A 884 2.65 55.62 31.27
C ILE A 884 2.09 57.04 31.40
N THR A 885 2.08 57.73 30.27
CA THR A 885 1.48 59.06 30.08
C THR A 885 0.20 58.97 29.24
N ASN A 886 0.09 57.95 28.39
CA ASN A 886 -1.05 57.76 27.47
C ASN A 886 -1.59 56.33 27.54
N LEU A 887 -2.88 56.20 27.87
CA LEU A 887 -3.60 54.93 27.96
C LEU A 887 -4.86 54.99 27.10
N ASP A 888 -4.93 54.14 26.08
CA ASP A 888 -6.11 53.98 25.22
C ASP A 888 -6.83 52.66 25.49
N LEU A 889 -8.02 52.76 26.05
CA LEU A 889 -8.95 51.67 26.38
C LEU A 889 -10.26 51.78 25.57
N GLN A 890 -10.26 52.51 24.45
CA GLN A 890 -11.45 52.70 23.60
C GLN A 890 -12.08 51.38 23.13
N SER A 891 -13.41 51.34 22.96
CA SER A 891 -14.10 50.16 22.40
C SER A 891 -13.83 48.87 23.18
N ASN A 892 -14.02 48.88 24.50
CA ASN A 892 -13.93 47.69 25.35
C ASN A 892 -15.28 47.50 26.09
N ASP A 893 -15.35 46.49 26.96
CA ASP A 893 -16.55 46.10 27.69
C ASP A 893 -16.56 46.68 29.12
N ILE A 894 -16.02 47.90 29.29
CA ILE A 894 -15.88 48.57 30.59
C ILE A 894 -17.20 49.25 30.95
N SER A 895 -17.78 48.91 32.09
CA SER A 895 -19.01 49.50 32.63
C SER A 895 -18.70 50.60 33.67
N ALA A 896 -19.74 51.08 34.36
CA ALA A 896 -19.58 51.94 35.54
C ALA A 896 -18.61 51.36 36.60
N ALA A 897 -18.57 50.04 36.75
CA ALA A 897 -17.74 49.38 37.77
C ALA A 897 -16.23 49.53 37.45
N GLY A 898 -15.80 49.15 36.24
CA GLY A 898 -14.42 49.31 35.81
C GLY A 898 -14.01 50.78 35.69
N ALA A 899 -14.92 51.66 35.29
CA ALA A 899 -14.71 53.11 35.31
C ALA A 899 -14.42 53.65 36.71
N THR A 900 -15.08 53.11 37.75
CA THR A 900 -14.83 53.46 39.15
C THR A 900 -13.41 53.07 39.57
N CYS A 901 -12.95 51.86 39.24
CA CYS A 901 -11.58 51.43 39.53
C CYS A 901 -10.54 52.30 38.81
N ILE A 902 -10.78 52.65 37.54
CA ILE A 902 -9.91 53.56 36.78
C ILE A 902 -9.92 54.97 37.41
N ALA A 903 -11.06 55.47 37.86
CA ALA A 903 -11.17 56.75 38.55
C ALA A 903 -10.33 56.77 39.85
N GLU A 904 -10.35 55.70 40.64
CA GLU A 904 -9.45 55.58 41.81
C GLU A 904 -7.96 55.62 41.43
N ALA A 905 -7.59 55.04 40.28
CA ALA A 905 -6.21 55.11 39.81
C ALA A 905 -5.82 56.54 39.41
N ILE A 906 -6.69 57.26 38.72
CA ILE A 906 -6.50 58.67 38.36
C ILE A 906 -6.38 59.57 39.61
N LYS A 907 -7.11 59.28 40.69
CA LYS A 907 -7.04 60.03 41.96
C LYS A 907 -5.62 60.06 42.56
N VAL A 908 -4.78 59.03 42.32
CA VAL A 908 -3.43 58.90 42.90
C VAL A 908 -2.28 58.96 41.90
N ASN A 909 -2.50 58.58 40.63
CA ASN A 909 -1.48 58.60 39.60
C ASN A 909 -1.06 60.04 39.24
N LYS A 910 0.23 60.23 38.96
CA LYS A 910 0.85 61.56 38.72
C LYS A 910 1.58 61.65 37.36
N THR A 911 1.33 60.73 36.44
CA THR A 911 2.04 60.65 35.15
C THR A 911 1.12 60.56 33.95
N LEU A 912 -0.07 59.98 34.11
CA LEU A 912 -1.08 59.88 33.07
C LEU A 912 -1.59 61.28 32.71
N THR A 913 -1.38 61.67 31.46
CA THR A 913 -1.84 62.92 30.85
C THR A 913 -3.00 62.67 29.89
N ASN A 914 -3.01 61.52 29.20
CA ASN A 914 -3.98 61.16 28.19
C ASN A 914 -4.70 59.85 28.56
N LEU A 915 -6.03 59.89 28.61
CA LEU A 915 -6.86 58.70 28.84
C LEU A 915 -8.01 58.65 27.85
N ASN A 916 -8.08 57.60 27.04
CA ASN A 916 -9.20 57.34 26.14
C ASN A 916 -10.04 56.16 26.65
N LEU A 917 -11.29 56.45 27.00
CA LEU A 917 -12.30 55.50 27.47
C LEU A 917 -13.54 55.49 26.56
N SER A 918 -13.44 56.07 25.36
CA SER A 918 -14.57 56.22 24.44
C SER A 918 -15.14 54.87 23.99
N TYR A 919 -16.41 54.82 23.59
CA TYR A 919 -17.11 53.61 23.13
C TYR A 919 -17.08 52.47 24.16
N ASN A 920 -17.30 52.78 25.44
CA ASN A 920 -17.49 51.81 26.52
C ASN A 920 -18.92 51.93 27.09
N GLY A 921 -19.24 51.19 28.17
CA GLY A 921 -20.55 51.17 28.84
C GLY A 921 -20.61 51.98 30.14
N ILE A 922 -19.83 53.06 30.26
CA ILE A 922 -19.54 53.74 31.54
C ILE A 922 -20.79 54.29 32.25
N SER A 923 -21.77 54.79 31.50
CA SER A 923 -23.01 55.41 32.02
C SER A 923 -22.79 56.60 32.98
N ASP A 924 -23.89 57.18 33.48
CA ASP A 924 -23.84 58.29 34.44
C ASP A 924 -23.08 57.95 35.73
N ALA A 925 -23.24 56.73 36.26
CA ALA A 925 -22.60 56.33 37.52
C ALA A 925 -21.06 56.34 37.40
N GLY A 926 -20.51 55.76 36.33
CA GLY A 926 -19.07 55.80 36.07
C GLY A 926 -18.57 57.21 35.74
N ALA A 927 -19.38 58.02 35.06
CA ALA A 927 -19.08 59.43 34.79
C ALA A 927 -18.98 60.25 36.09
N THR A 928 -19.84 60.01 37.08
CA THR A 928 -19.75 60.63 38.42
C THR A 928 -18.42 60.27 39.12
N CYS A 929 -18.04 59.00 39.13
CA CYS A 929 -16.77 58.57 39.75
C CYS A 929 -15.55 59.18 39.04
N ILE A 930 -15.55 59.25 37.71
CA ILE A 930 -14.50 59.91 36.92
C ILE A 930 -14.47 61.43 37.23
N ALA A 931 -15.63 62.08 37.38
CA ALA A 931 -15.70 63.48 37.75
C ALA A 931 -15.06 63.76 39.12
N GLU A 932 -15.28 62.92 40.14
CA GLU A 932 -14.57 63.02 41.42
C GLU A 932 -13.06 62.87 41.29
N ALA A 933 -12.59 62.01 40.38
CA ALA A 933 -11.16 61.84 40.14
C ALA A 933 -10.54 63.09 39.49
N ILE A 934 -11.24 63.70 38.52
CA ILE A 934 -10.84 64.95 37.87
C ILE A 934 -10.79 66.12 38.88
N LYS A 935 -11.71 66.17 39.86
CA LYS A 935 -11.71 67.20 40.91
C LYS A 935 -10.39 67.27 41.70
N VAL A 936 -9.67 66.15 41.85
CA VAL A 936 -8.43 66.07 42.64
C VAL A 936 -7.15 65.84 41.84
N ASN A 937 -7.24 65.20 40.66
CA ASN A 937 -6.10 64.95 39.80
C ASN A 937 -5.56 66.27 39.19
N LYS A 938 -4.23 66.36 39.03
CA LYS A 938 -3.50 67.54 38.55
C LYS A 938 -2.54 67.24 37.40
N THR A 939 -2.77 66.16 36.66
CA THR A 939 -1.85 65.67 35.62
C THR A 939 -2.56 65.30 34.33
N LEU A 940 -3.80 64.85 34.40
CA LEU A 940 -4.62 64.54 33.24
C LEU A 940 -4.96 65.84 32.49
N THR A 941 -4.63 65.85 31.20
CA THR A 941 -4.83 66.97 30.27
C THR A 941 -5.83 66.60 29.16
N ASN A 942 -5.88 65.34 28.74
CA ASN A 942 -6.79 64.84 27.71
C ASN A 942 -7.61 63.66 28.24
N LEU A 943 -8.95 63.77 28.18
CA LEU A 943 -9.88 62.73 28.61
C LEU A 943 -10.95 62.54 27.52
N TYR A 944 -11.05 61.32 26.98
CA TYR A 944 -12.05 61.00 25.95
C TYR A 944 -13.06 59.99 26.50
N LEU A 945 -14.34 60.40 26.48
CA LEU A 945 -15.49 59.65 27.00
C LEU A 945 -16.62 59.56 25.97
N SER A 946 -16.37 59.80 24.68
CA SER A 946 -17.44 59.73 23.67
C SER A 946 -18.10 58.36 23.59
N ALA A 947 -19.37 58.32 23.18
CA ALA A 947 -20.21 57.13 23.02
C ALA A 947 -20.31 56.23 24.28
N ASN A 948 -20.37 56.81 25.48
CA ASN A 948 -20.40 56.07 26.77
C ASN A 948 -21.76 55.95 27.47
N ARG A 949 -22.87 56.33 26.81
CA ARG A 949 -24.22 56.40 27.40
C ARG A 949 -24.30 57.33 28.63
N ILE A 950 -23.52 58.42 28.60
CA ILE A 950 -23.59 59.49 29.60
C ILE A 950 -24.76 60.40 29.23
N SER A 951 -25.68 60.63 30.19
CA SER A 951 -26.82 61.51 30.03
C SER A 951 -26.51 62.91 30.58
N ALA A 952 -27.52 63.79 30.62
CA ALA A 952 -27.43 65.08 31.28
C ALA A 952 -27.00 64.98 32.76
N ALA A 953 -27.31 63.87 33.45
CA ALA A 953 -26.92 63.67 34.85
C ALA A 953 -25.39 63.51 35.01
N GLY A 954 -24.77 62.55 34.31
CA GLY A 954 -23.32 62.34 34.35
C GLY A 954 -22.54 63.53 33.75
N ALA A 955 -23.08 64.15 32.70
CA ALA A 955 -22.52 65.38 32.13
C ALA A 955 -22.51 66.54 33.14
N THR A 956 -23.54 66.65 34.00
CA THR A 956 -23.59 67.65 35.08
C THR A 956 -22.47 67.41 36.11
N CYS A 957 -22.26 66.16 36.54
CA CYS A 957 -21.16 65.81 37.44
C CYS A 957 -19.79 66.19 36.84
N ILE A 958 -19.57 65.89 35.56
CA ILE A 958 -18.34 66.24 34.83
C ILE A 958 -18.18 67.76 34.74
N ALA A 959 -19.24 68.51 34.42
CA ALA A 959 -19.22 69.97 34.37
C ALA A 959 -18.83 70.61 35.72
N GLU A 960 -19.29 70.06 36.85
CA GLU A 960 -18.84 70.48 38.17
C GLU A 960 -17.36 70.19 38.44
N ALA A 961 -16.82 69.10 37.90
CA ALA A 961 -15.41 68.77 38.06
C ALA A 961 -14.50 69.74 37.30
N ILE A 962 -14.89 70.14 36.09
CA ILE A 962 -14.13 71.08 35.26
C ILE A 962 -14.11 72.49 35.87
N LYS A 963 -15.14 72.90 36.62
CA LYS A 963 -15.15 74.20 37.33
C LYS A 963 -13.98 74.35 38.32
N VAL A 964 -13.46 73.24 38.87
CA VAL A 964 -12.36 73.24 39.86
C VAL A 964 -11.04 72.70 39.31
N ASN A 965 -11.09 71.80 38.33
CA ASN A 965 -9.89 71.30 37.67
C ASN A 965 -9.27 72.37 36.77
N LYS A 966 -7.93 72.48 36.78
CA LYS A 966 -7.16 73.48 36.03
C LYS A 966 -6.13 72.86 35.06
N THR A 967 -6.21 71.55 34.83
CA THR A 967 -5.20 70.79 34.07
C THR A 967 -5.78 70.12 32.84
N LEU A 968 -7.05 69.74 32.87
CA LEU A 968 -7.77 69.17 31.75
C LEU A 968 -7.97 70.25 30.67
N THR A 969 -7.32 70.07 29.52
CA THR A 969 -7.38 70.99 28.38
C THR A 969 -8.32 70.51 27.29
N ASN A 970 -8.43 69.19 27.10
CA ASN A 970 -9.31 68.57 26.13
C ASN A 970 -10.22 67.52 26.78
N LEU A 971 -11.52 67.63 26.50
CA LEU A 971 -12.54 66.69 26.94
C LEU A 971 -13.47 66.37 25.76
N ASP A 972 -13.64 65.09 25.47
CA ASP A 972 -14.61 64.60 24.48
C ASP A 972 -15.76 63.86 25.19
N LEU A 973 -16.99 64.32 24.94
CA LEU A 973 -18.25 63.75 25.43
C LEU A 973 -19.23 63.42 24.28
N SER A 974 -18.74 63.31 23.04
CA SER A 974 -19.57 63.15 21.82
C SER A 974 -20.35 61.83 21.70
#